data_AF-A0A9D2FMZ7-F1
#
_entry.id   AF-A0A9D2FMZ7-F1
#
_cell.length_a   1.000
_cell.length_b   1.000
_cell.length_c   1.000
_cell.angle_alpha   90.00
_cell.angle_beta   90.00
_cell.angle_gamma   90.00
#
_symmetry.space_group_name_H-M   'P 1'
#
loop_
_entity.id
_entity.type
_entity.pdbx_description
1 polymer ?
#
loop_
_entity_poly.entity_id
_entity_poly.type
_entity_poly.pdbx_seq_one_letter_code
_entity_poly.pdbx_strand_id
1 'polypeptide(L)'
;MKKSLLSGITLFLLLLASLMTFAACKSVENVSLDKNNQPQTVYVLGNELDLSKGKLNVDGNLVALNAEGVTVSGYDKNTLGEQTITVTYAEKTIQYTVTVVPRFRAAETYVYFIGESLTDAQPRLNITRDDGTPFTVSAGDAALTITGFDSTQANEALSLSVVYDKDSEHYEGTFEVAVVEPKVTFVKPRKLSYGSHETELSLVGASLRLSSPDGKTTRNVSYSELTTTGFDPAAVTADNRSATQTITVSYRGREVATFEVTVDYSDVSQFKDAAKQLSALDWACYRYPTADDPGMAYPADATPEKKELSVEMLNMYYGFSSSKTSYITQAELEAVARLAVVYGYNTWLETVERAFSGIFAIDEVGELTYLCATREDAKRGAEKIANKEDADMKQLTLLADMLDNGILDAKCANTRIYSPTVIEDETIDVDLTIPSLASVIPEASYLNRVGEVLEWAVEAHDALGAVGTKWTVDDLKKLPEGTIDDVYQTLTEINARDTGNTTIYPLLNGWREKEDFFEILYRYYYADMIENDSASSLRRIDNLSAMMFPVPLEELRVTYTYGQSAQTLLQAYKDSYDPSSGELPELVESTLLLYFYEQASDQAETILALNDNMYTFLYSVYYAPILSEMLTGSCGYLELRGASAYDEAVQAIWNDYFDLWMKYSEDPTYVDTDEFGTKTRAMFEAFVNLMPNQQMFFIQSLYYLYPDLPASGLYPDHDTLFSDFATFIYTYYLTELKVDITSEDANTAYDVFTSLLLALEWYANGDIENFCEWMQEAQTAYNGAWEGTSKETFDSYLGFFYNRYVTLFNRFEEKTVEGSDGQTSTEWVYKEVSLGDAQTSFEKLADAIDGTSLAKTYIEDLTDFMDPVALYLPFLASYERVRIYAGEILANEDQNIKDAYYFMPYGEGNYKEPLYYSVYVADDAYTRYLATLGIEKTKYEEATALRKFLSDYADYFWTVSKAMGIPYIGTEFDFNNAQTVSDMLKAFYSLSSDEQVLLLSVDSLNLFHGGLETAAKQLLFADNKDMQTLVVRLLNVQIAYIAYQQDPDGSSTGEDGVTTTYLEDLLKLWNQTSALYEQLKADETQTEAFAEFEGCFGDMYNHYAEICSGLS
;
A
#
# COMPACT_ATOMS: atom_id res chain seq x y z
N MET A 1 21.91 -25.44 -79.29
CA MET A 1 21.24 -25.09 -80.56
C MET A 1 21.61 -23.65 -80.87
N LYS A 2 22.18 -23.36 -82.05
CA LYS A 2 23.01 -22.15 -82.30
C LYS A 2 24.30 -22.19 -81.43
N LYS A 3 25.47 -21.71 -81.87
CA LYS A 3 25.86 -20.40 -82.45
C LYS A 3 25.71 -19.26 -81.42
N SER A 4 26.70 -18.39 -81.24
CA SER A 4 27.94 -18.22 -82.04
C SER A 4 28.94 -17.25 -81.42
N LEU A 5 30.18 -17.39 -81.91
CA LEU A 5 31.27 -16.41 -81.96
C LEU A 5 31.75 -15.85 -80.60
N LEU A 6 32.99 -16.11 -80.15
CA LEU A 6 34.10 -16.84 -80.79
C LEU A 6 34.50 -16.35 -82.18
N SER A 7 35.21 -15.24 -82.20
CA SER A 7 36.33 -15.00 -83.10
C SER A 7 37.24 -14.01 -82.38
N GLY A 8 38.48 -13.73 -82.78
CA GLY A 8 39.40 -14.33 -83.75
C GLY A 8 40.40 -13.31 -84.27
N ILE A 9 41.49 -12.99 -83.54
CA ILE A 9 42.75 -12.24 -83.83
C ILE A 9 43.62 -12.58 -82.58
N THR A 10 44.89 -13.03 -82.46
CA THR A 10 46.10 -13.44 -83.23
C THR A 10 46.93 -12.38 -83.98
N LEU A 11 48.11 -12.60 -84.56
CA LEU A 11 48.65 -13.62 -85.47
C LEU A 11 50.19 -13.49 -85.58
N PHE A 12 50.92 -14.20 -84.71
CA PHE A 12 52.26 -14.79 -84.99
C PHE A 12 53.41 -13.77 -85.34
N LEU A 13 54.63 -14.09 -85.86
CA LEU A 13 55.65 -15.17 -85.73
C LEU A 13 56.57 -15.31 -87.00
N LEU A 14 57.42 -14.34 -87.38
CA LEU A 14 58.75 -14.55 -88.03
C LEU A 14 59.60 -13.25 -88.06
N LEU A 15 60.84 -13.16 -87.60
CA LEU A 15 61.93 -14.05 -87.96
C LEU A 15 62.47 -13.55 -89.32
N LEU A 16 63.67 -12.93 -89.37
CA LEU A 16 64.56 -12.67 -90.51
C LEU A 16 63.99 -11.96 -91.78
N ALA A 17 64.71 -11.10 -92.51
CA ALA A 17 66.01 -10.43 -92.41
C ALA A 17 66.18 -9.58 -93.70
N SER A 18 67.41 -9.31 -94.12
CA SER A 18 67.83 -8.78 -95.42
C SER A 18 67.71 -7.26 -95.79
N LEU A 19 68.38 -6.35 -95.03
CA LEU A 19 69.72 -5.76 -95.36
C LEU A 19 70.03 -4.28 -95.63
N MET A 20 71.09 -3.76 -95.01
CA MET A 20 72.01 -2.81 -95.69
C MET A 20 73.46 -3.33 -95.71
N THR A 21 73.96 -3.91 -96.82
CA THR A 21 75.42 -4.10 -97.06
C THR A 21 75.81 -3.94 -98.53
N PHE A 22 76.23 -2.73 -98.89
CA PHE A 22 76.50 -2.30 -100.26
C PHE A 22 77.68 -3.08 -100.95
N ALA A 23 77.45 -3.97 -101.95
CA ALA A 23 78.34 -4.31 -103.13
C ALA A 23 77.72 -5.38 -104.11
N ALA A 24 78.19 -5.78 -105.33
CA ALA A 24 78.87 -5.13 -106.49
C ALA A 24 79.34 -5.99 -107.72
N CYS A 25 78.63 -6.07 -108.88
CA CYS A 25 79.23 -6.29 -110.24
C CYS A 25 78.23 -6.16 -111.44
N LYS A 26 78.41 -5.52 -112.61
CA LYS A 26 79.46 -4.72 -113.29
C LYS A 26 80.07 -3.63 -112.41
N SER A 27 81.11 -4.00 -111.66
CA SER A 27 81.64 -3.30 -110.46
C SER A 27 80.70 -2.24 -109.86
N VAL A 28 79.48 -2.67 -109.50
CA VAL A 28 78.44 -1.79 -108.91
C VAL A 28 78.80 -1.59 -107.45
N GLU A 29 79.85 -0.83 -107.14
CA GLU A 29 80.63 -0.91 -105.88
C GLU A 29 79.77 -1.06 -104.62
N ASN A 30 78.54 -0.56 -104.65
CA ASN A 30 77.59 -0.58 -103.55
C ASN A 30 76.15 -1.08 -103.96
N VAL A 31 75.63 -2.20 -103.39
CA VAL A 31 74.20 -2.71 -103.42
C VAL A 31 73.59 -3.01 -102.01
N SER A 32 72.65 -2.22 -101.47
CA SER A 32 72.11 -2.35 -100.08
C SER A 32 70.64 -1.90 -99.96
N LEU A 33 69.79 -2.32 -98.99
CA LEU A 33 68.39 -1.80 -98.90
C LEU A 33 68.37 -0.27 -98.90
N ASP A 34 67.31 0.31 -99.44
CA ASP A 34 67.01 1.70 -99.19
C ASP A 34 66.51 1.94 -97.75
N LYS A 35 67.00 3.01 -97.13
CA LYS A 35 66.65 3.36 -95.75
C LYS A 35 65.17 3.75 -95.58
N ASN A 36 64.53 4.21 -96.66
CA ASN A 36 63.17 4.70 -96.67
C ASN A 36 62.15 3.67 -97.19
N ASN A 37 62.64 2.54 -97.74
CA ASN A 37 61.84 1.45 -98.31
C ASN A 37 62.38 0.10 -97.80
N GLN A 38 62.42 -0.06 -96.48
CA GLN A 38 62.80 -1.33 -95.85
C GLN A 38 61.64 -2.34 -95.91
N PRO A 39 61.92 -3.65 -96.04
CA PRO A 39 60.90 -4.69 -95.93
C PRO A 39 60.34 -4.73 -94.51
N GLN A 40 59.20 -5.39 -94.36
CA GLN A 40 58.57 -5.59 -93.06
C GLN A 40 59.50 -6.38 -92.13
N THR A 41 59.58 -5.93 -90.87
CA THR A 41 60.55 -6.43 -89.89
C THR A 41 59.95 -7.20 -88.70
N VAL A 42 58.68 -7.60 -88.82
CA VAL A 42 58.03 -8.65 -88.01
C VAL A 42 56.97 -9.30 -88.90
N TYR A 43 57.12 -10.58 -89.20
CA TYR A 43 56.20 -11.47 -89.91
C TYR A 43 55.58 -12.49 -88.95
N VAL A 44 55.11 -13.61 -89.51
CA VAL A 44 53.94 -14.36 -89.09
C VAL A 44 54.07 -15.84 -89.60
N LEU A 45 53.98 -16.84 -88.72
CA LEU A 45 54.32 -18.25 -88.99
C LEU A 45 53.27 -18.91 -89.88
N GLY A 46 53.67 -19.18 -91.13
CA GLY A 46 52.77 -19.64 -92.17
C GLY A 46 52.34 -18.52 -93.13
N ASN A 47 52.48 -17.24 -92.77
CA ASN A 47 52.47 -16.18 -93.77
C ASN A 47 53.75 -16.26 -94.61
N GLU A 48 53.59 -15.99 -95.89
CA GLU A 48 54.71 -15.88 -96.82
C GLU A 48 55.49 -14.58 -96.57
N LEU A 49 56.77 -14.59 -96.98
CA LEU A 49 57.66 -13.42 -96.88
C LEU A 49 57.19 -12.31 -97.85
N ASP A 50 56.66 -11.20 -97.32
CA ASP A 50 56.24 -10.05 -98.15
C ASP A 50 57.44 -9.20 -98.61
N LEU A 51 57.89 -9.48 -99.84
CA LEU A 51 58.95 -8.72 -100.50
C LEU A 51 58.47 -7.41 -101.16
N SER A 52 57.17 -7.08 -101.14
CA SER A 52 56.63 -5.94 -101.91
C SER A 52 57.08 -4.57 -101.40
N LYS A 53 57.36 -4.45 -100.09
CA LYS A 53 57.74 -3.20 -99.41
C LYS A 53 59.24 -2.88 -99.54
N GLY A 54 60.09 -3.91 -99.62
CA GLY A 54 61.54 -3.77 -99.58
C GLY A 54 62.19 -3.47 -100.93
N LYS A 55 63.19 -2.57 -100.94
CA LYS A 55 63.95 -2.20 -102.16
C LYS A 55 65.45 -2.14 -101.87
N LEU A 56 66.26 -2.64 -102.79
CA LEU A 56 67.71 -2.43 -102.85
C LEU A 56 68.02 -1.10 -103.54
N ASN A 57 68.88 -0.30 -102.91
CA ASN A 57 69.67 0.78 -103.48
C ASN A 57 70.95 0.21 -104.11
N VAL A 58 71.08 0.37 -105.42
CA VAL A 58 72.08 -0.24 -106.33
C VAL A 58 72.83 0.92 -106.99
N ASP A 59 74.00 1.28 -106.45
CA ASP A 59 74.75 2.51 -106.77
C ASP A 59 73.84 3.75 -106.99
N GLY A 60 72.91 3.99 -106.05
CA GLY A 60 71.97 5.11 -106.09
C GLY A 60 70.63 4.85 -106.80
N ASN A 61 70.43 3.70 -107.42
CA ASN A 61 69.19 3.34 -108.12
C ASN A 61 68.34 2.36 -107.30
N LEU A 62 67.01 2.46 -107.34
CA LEU A 62 66.12 1.57 -106.58
C LEU A 62 65.66 0.35 -107.40
N VAL A 63 65.85 -0.84 -106.86
CA VAL A 63 65.42 -2.15 -107.38
C VAL A 63 64.57 -2.83 -106.31
N ALA A 64 63.38 -3.34 -106.63
CA ALA A 64 62.53 -4.03 -105.64
C ALA A 64 63.07 -5.42 -105.27
N LEU A 65 62.83 -5.89 -104.04
CA LEU A 65 63.28 -7.24 -103.62
C LEU A 65 62.62 -8.39 -104.41
N ASN A 66 61.48 -8.12 -105.05
CA ASN A 66 60.78 -9.04 -105.95
C ASN A 66 61.08 -8.82 -107.44
N ALA A 67 62.11 -8.02 -107.78
CA ALA A 67 62.48 -7.74 -109.16
C ALA A 67 63.23 -8.93 -109.82
N GLU A 68 63.07 -9.07 -111.14
CA GLU A 68 63.73 -10.11 -111.92
C GLU A 68 65.26 -10.01 -111.81
N GLY A 69 65.91 -11.10 -111.39
CA GLY A 69 67.35 -11.16 -111.12
C GLY A 69 67.76 -10.96 -109.65
N VAL A 70 66.82 -10.62 -108.75
CA VAL A 70 67.01 -10.75 -107.30
C VAL A 70 66.67 -12.18 -106.88
N THR A 71 67.48 -12.76 -106.00
CA THR A 71 67.19 -14.05 -105.34
C THR A 71 67.19 -13.87 -103.83
N VAL A 72 66.22 -14.49 -103.16
CA VAL A 72 65.98 -14.35 -101.72
C VAL A 72 65.84 -15.75 -101.12
N SER A 73 66.57 -16.05 -100.05
CA SER A 73 66.62 -17.40 -99.46
C SER A 73 66.89 -17.37 -97.97
N GLY A 74 66.48 -18.41 -97.24
CA GLY A 74 66.70 -18.57 -95.80
C GLY A 74 65.47 -18.41 -94.92
N TYR A 75 64.30 -18.02 -95.47
CA TYR A 75 63.03 -17.98 -94.75
C TYR A 75 62.49 -19.41 -94.59
N ASP A 76 62.36 -19.90 -93.36
CA ASP A 76 61.37 -20.94 -93.08
C ASP A 76 60.23 -20.37 -92.23
N LYS A 77 59.08 -20.17 -92.88
CA LYS A 77 57.85 -19.68 -92.26
C LYS A 77 57.30 -20.58 -91.14
N ASN A 78 57.84 -21.79 -90.95
CA ASN A 78 57.38 -22.78 -89.99
C ASN A 78 58.29 -22.90 -88.74
N THR A 79 59.32 -22.06 -88.60
CA THR A 79 60.32 -22.16 -87.52
C THR A 79 60.39 -20.92 -86.62
N LEU A 80 60.21 -21.13 -85.31
CA LEU A 80 60.41 -20.13 -84.25
C LEU A 80 61.88 -19.69 -84.11
N GLY A 81 62.12 -18.45 -83.65
CA GLY A 81 63.44 -17.97 -83.22
C GLY A 81 64.29 -17.31 -84.32
N GLU A 82 65.52 -16.90 -83.98
CA GLU A 82 66.39 -16.15 -84.90
C GLU A 82 67.00 -17.07 -85.97
N GLN A 83 66.65 -16.84 -87.24
CA GLN A 83 67.31 -17.40 -88.42
C GLN A 83 67.81 -16.22 -89.31
N THR A 84 68.26 -16.41 -90.56
CA THR A 84 68.78 -15.29 -91.40
C THR A 84 68.50 -15.44 -92.92
N ILE A 85 67.78 -14.47 -93.49
CA ILE A 85 67.62 -14.26 -94.95
C ILE A 85 68.93 -13.77 -95.54
N THR A 86 69.27 -14.41 -96.65
CA THR A 86 70.31 -14.00 -97.58
C THR A 86 69.65 -13.54 -98.88
N VAL A 87 69.90 -12.27 -99.25
CA VAL A 87 69.52 -11.73 -100.57
C VAL A 87 70.77 -11.73 -101.45
N THR A 88 70.61 -12.09 -102.73
CA THR A 88 71.67 -12.05 -103.73
C THR A 88 71.18 -11.37 -105.00
N TYR A 89 71.90 -10.35 -105.44
CA TYR A 89 71.68 -9.61 -106.68
C TYR A 89 73.03 -9.26 -107.29
N ALA A 90 73.18 -9.39 -108.61
CA ALA A 90 74.41 -9.02 -109.32
C ALA A 90 75.69 -9.65 -108.71
N GLU A 91 75.67 -10.98 -108.56
CA GLU A 91 76.70 -11.85 -107.93
C GLU A 91 77.02 -11.59 -106.46
N LYS A 92 76.36 -10.63 -105.80
CA LYS A 92 76.72 -10.22 -104.45
C LYS A 92 75.58 -10.35 -103.46
N THR A 93 76.02 -10.66 -102.24
CA THR A 93 75.26 -11.45 -101.27
C THR A 93 75.37 -10.82 -99.91
N ILE A 94 74.22 -10.70 -99.27
CA ILE A 94 73.97 -9.71 -98.24
C ILE A 94 73.07 -10.39 -97.14
N GLN A 95 73.18 -10.08 -95.82
CA GLN A 95 72.33 -10.56 -94.65
C GLN A 95 71.96 -9.50 -93.54
N TYR A 96 70.80 -9.59 -92.83
CA TYR A 96 70.53 -8.96 -91.48
C TYR A 96 69.48 -9.73 -90.61
N THR A 97 68.59 -9.09 -89.81
CA THR A 97 67.61 -9.75 -88.88
C THR A 97 66.26 -8.99 -88.75
N VAL A 98 65.13 -9.67 -88.44
CA VAL A 98 63.80 -9.06 -88.11
C VAL A 98 62.90 -9.98 -87.21
N THR A 99 62.13 -9.58 -86.20
CA THR A 99 61.68 -10.40 -85.00
C THR A 99 60.53 -11.46 -85.13
N VAL A 100 60.66 -12.68 -84.53
CA VAL A 100 59.59 -13.72 -84.29
C VAL A 100 58.78 -13.36 -83.03
N VAL A 101 57.46 -13.55 -83.04
CA VAL A 101 56.58 -13.52 -81.83
C VAL A 101 55.40 -14.51 -81.96
N PRO A 102 55.01 -15.34 -80.97
CA PRO A 102 54.01 -16.40 -81.17
C PRO A 102 52.56 -15.93 -81.40
N ARG A 103 51.65 -16.89 -81.69
CA ARG A 103 50.33 -16.65 -82.30
C ARG A 103 49.54 -15.58 -81.55
N PHE A 104 49.33 -15.86 -80.28
CA PHE A 104 49.33 -14.88 -79.22
C PHE A 104 50.64 -15.06 -78.44
N ARG A 105 50.91 -14.12 -77.54
CA ARG A 105 51.83 -14.34 -76.43
C ARG A 105 51.18 -13.87 -75.14
N ALA A 106 51.27 -14.64 -74.05
CA ALA A 106 50.92 -14.11 -72.74
C ALA A 106 51.80 -12.87 -72.42
N ALA A 107 51.20 -11.83 -71.84
CA ALA A 107 51.93 -10.60 -71.49
C ALA A 107 52.98 -10.85 -70.38
N GLU A 108 52.67 -11.80 -69.49
CA GLU A 108 53.53 -12.32 -68.43
C GLU A 108 53.26 -13.84 -68.25
N THR A 109 54.00 -14.54 -67.39
CA THR A 109 53.75 -15.97 -67.15
C THR A 109 52.59 -16.16 -66.17
N TYR A 110 51.45 -16.65 -66.66
CA TYR A 110 50.31 -16.98 -65.81
C TYR A 110 50.42 -18.40 -65.25
N VAL A 111 50.34 -18.50 -63.93
CA VAL A 111 50.30 -19.75 -63.16
C VAL A 111 48.97 -19.79 -62.42
N TYR A 112 48.24 -20.89 -62.61
CA TYR A 112 46.99 -21.20 -61.93
C TYR A 112 47.19 -22.34 -60.94
N PHE A 113 46.38 -22.38 -59.90
CA PHE A 113 46.25 -23.56 -59.05
C PHE A 113 45.13 -24.49 -59.54
N ILE A 114 45.24 -25.78 -59.22
CA ILE A 114 44.22 -26.76 -59.59
C ILE A 114 42.88 -26.38 -58.91
N GLY A 115 41.82 -26.17 -59.70
CA GLY A 115 40.53 -25.62 -59.23
C GLY A 115 40.40 -24.08 -59.29
N GLU A 116 41.41 -23.35 -59.77
CA GLU A 116 41.21 -21.95 -60.19
C GLU A 116 40.46 -21.86 -61.53
N SER A 117 39.70 -20.79 -61.74
CA SER A 117 39.12 -20.42 -63.02
C SER A 117 40.12 -19.58 -63.83
N LEU A 118 39.92 -19.51 -65.14
CA LEU A 118 40.70 -18.63 -66.03
C LEU A 118 40.69 -17.15 -65.58
N THR A 119 39.62 -16.72 -64.89
CA THR A 119 39.47 -15.37 -64.35
C THR A 119 40.29 -15.10 -63.08
N ASP A 120 40.74 -16.10 -62.31
CA ASP A 120 41.48 -15.88 -61.05
C ASP A 120 42.88 -15.24 -61.27
N ALA A 121 43.48 -15.40 -62.46
CA ALA A 121 44.75 -14.75 -62.82
C ALA A 121 44.60 -13.57 -63.80
N GLN A 122 43.38 -13.26 -64.26
CA GLN A 122 43.05 -12.16 -65.18
C GLN A 122 44.05 -11.98 -66.35
N PRO A 123 44.26 -13.01 -67.19
CA PRO A 123 45.37 -13.04 -68.13
C PRO A 123 45.22 -11.97 -69.23
N ARG A 124 46.35 -11.36 -69.60
CA ARG A 124 46.48 -10.42 -70.72
C ARG A 124 47.31 -11.05 -71.83
N LEU A 125 46.87 -10.85 -73.07
CA LEU A 125 47.53 -11.39 -74.25
C LEU A 125 48.05 -10.25 -75.12
N ASN A 126 49.30 -10.38 -75.52
CA ASN A 126 49.90 -9.62 -76.60
C ASN A 126 49.54 -10.30 -77.92
N ILE A 127 49.09 -9.48 -78.86
CA ILE A 127 48.48 -9.80 -80.13
C ILE A 127 49.28 -9.07 -81.22
N THR A 128 49.68 -9.74 -82.30
CA THR A 128 50.52 -9.15 -83.37
C THR A 128 49.77 -9.17 -84.69
N ARG A 129 49.64 -8.05 -85.39
CA ARG A 129 48.96 -8.00 -86.69
C ARG A 129 49.81 -8.60 -87.81
N ASP A 130 49.17 -8.89 -88.94
CA ASP A 130 49.84 -9.26 -90.21
C ASP A 130 50.91 -8.27 -90.69
N ASP A 131 50.86 -7.00 -90.26
CA ASP A 131 51.87 -5.98 -90.57
C ASP A 131 53.07 -5.96 -89.59
N GLY A 132 53.02 -6.78 -88.55
CA GLY A 132 54.02 -6.89 -87.50
C GLY A 132 53.77 -6.04 -86.26
N THR A 133 52.70 -5.23 -86.20
CA THR A 133 52.44 -4.34 -85.07
C THR A 133 51.79 -5.07 -83.88
N PRO A 134 52.32 -4.93 -82.64
CA PRO A 134 51.73 -5.55 -81.46
C PRO A 134 50.68 -4.65 -80.77
N PHE A 135 49.73 -5.26 -80.06
CA PHE A 135 48.85 -4.62 -79.07
C PHE A 135 48.47 -5.62 -77.96
N THR A 136 47.87 -5.15 -76.86
CA THR A 136 47.54 -5.99 -75.69
C THR A 136 46.05 -5.96 -75.40
N VAL A 137 45.47 -7.12 -75.07
CA VAL A 137 44.05 -7.28 -74.69
C VAL A 137 43.94 -8.10 -73.41
N SER A 138 42.95 -7.79 -72.57
CA SER A 138 42.60 -8.60 -71.39
C SER A 138 41.65 -9.73 -71.76
N ALA A 139 41.76 -10.90 -71.13
CA ALA A 139 40.86 -12.03 -71.35
C ALA A 139 39.39 -11.78 -70.91
N GLY A 140 39.09 -10.61 -70.35
CA GLY A 140 37.73 -10.12 -70.10
C GLY A 140 37.19 -9.13 -71.16
N ASP A 141 37.93 -8.82 -72.23
CA ASP A 141 37.38 -8.05 -73.35
C ASP A 141 36.34 -8.91 -74.09
N ALA A 142 35.14 -8.38 -74.35
CA ALA A 142 34.05 -9.12 -74.98
C ALA A 142 34.37 -9.60 -76.41
N ALA A 143 35.36 -9.00 -77.06
CA ALA A 143 35.89 -9.51 -78.31
C ALA A 143 36.70 -10.81 -78.13
N LEU A 144 37.33 -11.06 -76.97
CA LEU A 144 38.28 -12.16 -76.73
C LEU A 144 37.63 -13.41 -76.13
N THR A 145 37.57 -14.48 -76.92
CA THR A 145 37.18 -15.83 -76.50
C THR A 145 38.41 -16.70 -76.23
N ILE A 146 38.45 -17.35 -75.06
CA ILE A 146 39.46 -18.35 -74.68
C ILE A 146 38.75 -19.69 -74.44
N THR A 147 39.33 -20.78 -74.94
CA THR A 147 38.79 -22.14 -74.82
C THR A 147 39.92 -23.15 -74.55
N GLY A 148 39.57 -24.33 -74.02
CA GLY A 148 40.54 -25.37 -73.64
C GLY A 148 41.16 -25.20 -72.24
N PHE A 149 40.67 -24.24 -71.43
CA PHE A 149 41.12 -24.10 -70.04
C PHE A 149 40.53 -25.22 -69.16
N ASP A 150 41.36 -26.21 -68.86
CA ASP A 150 41.12 -27.26 -67.87
C ASP A 150 42.10 -27.09 -66.70
N SER A 151 41.56 -26.77 -65.52
CA SER A 151 42.31 -26.66 -64.26
C SER A 151 41.99 -27.80 -63.29
N THR A 152 41.42 -28.92 -63.75
CA THR A 152 41.08 -30.06 -62.88
C THR A 152 42.30 -30.87 -62.43
N GLN A 153 43.40 -30.78 -63.19
CA GLN A 153 44.67 -31.49 -63.05
C GLN A 153 45.86 -30.56 -63.36
N ALA A 154 47.07 -30.93 -62.91
CA ALA A 154 48.28 -30.15 -63.19
C ALA A 154 48.74 -30.31 -64.65
N ASN A 155 49.22 -29.21 -65.25
CA ASN A 155 49.79 -29.17 -66.59
C ASN A 155 50.77 -27.98 -66.69
N GLU A 156 52.06 -28.25 -66.91
CA GLU A 156 53.11 -27.22 -66.96
C GLU A 156 53.01 -26.30 -68.20
N ALA A 157 52.33 -26.75 -69.26
CA ALA A 157 52.14 -26.01 -70.52
C ALA A 157 50.74 -26.30 -71.10
N LEU A 158 49.70 -25.86 -70.40
CA LEU A 158 48.32 -25.94 -70.88
C LEU A 158 48.12 -24.97 -72.06
N SER A 159 48.07 -25.52 -73.28
CA SER A 159 47.84 -24.75 -74.50
C SER A 159 46.35 -24.42 -74.65
N LEU A 160 46.03 -23.12 -74.68
CA LEU A 160 44.69 -22.56 -74.75
C LEU A 160 44.40 -22.03 -76.15
N SER A 161 43.25 -22.37 -76.72
CA SER A 161 42.79 -21.87 -78.02
C SER A 161 42.06 -20.54 -77.86
N VAL A 162 42.52 -19.52 -78.57
CA VAL A 162 42.11 -18.13 -78.40
C VAL A 162 41.84 -17.42 -79.72
N VAL A 163 40.98 -16.42 -79.62
CA VAL A 163 40.30 -15.76 -80.72
C VAL A 163 39.72 -14.41 -80.17
N TYR A 164 40.26 -13.21 -80.50
CA TYR A 164 39.67 -11.86 -80.22
C TYR A 164 39.15 -11.14 -81.49
N ASP A 165 37.88 -10.77 -81.69
CA ASP A 165 37.40 -10.20 -82.99
C ASP A 165 36.86 -8.78 -82.85
N LYS A 166 37.30 -7.91 -83.74
CA LYS A 166 36.90 -6.50 -83.78
C LYS A 166 37.11 -5.92 -85.17
N ASP A 167 36.16 -5.08 -85.56
CA ASP A 167 36.33 -4.06 -86.61
C ASP A 167 36.90 -4.56 -87.96
N SER A 168 36.62 -5.82 -88.31
CA SER A 168 37.03 -6.53 -89.55
C SER A 168 38.46 -7.08 -89.60
N GLU A 169 39.22 -7.05 -88.51
CA GLU A 169 40.42 -7.90 -88.36
C GLU A 169 39.96 -9.33 -87.98
N HIS A 170 40.49 -10.40 -88.61
CA HIS A 170 40.17 -11.78 -88.20
C HIS A 170 41.30 -12.84 -88.41
N TYR A 171 41.78 -13.51 -87.35
CA TYR A 171 42.71 -14.67 -87.41
C TYR A 171 42.75 -15.58 -86.11
N GLU A 172 43.07 -16.90 -86.15
CA GLU A 172 42.87 -17.87 -85.00
C GLU A 172 44.10 -18.69 -84.48
N GLY A 173 44.22 -19.02 -83.18
CA GLY A 173 45.26 -19.96 -82.65
C GLY A 173 45.55 -19.87 -81.13
N THR A 174 46.78 -20.12 -80.64
CA THR A 174 47.02 -20.49 -79.21
C THR A 174 48.00 -19.62 -78.38
N PHE A 175 47.95 -19.79 -77.04
CA PHE A 175 49.00 -19.46 -76.07
C PHE A 175 49.04 -20.50 -74.94
N GLU A 176 50.04 -20.47 -74.06
CA GLU A 176 50.22 -21.43 -72.96
C GLU A 176 50.15 -20.78 -71.57
N VAL A 177 49.64 -21.53 -70.59
CA VAL A 177 49.65 -21.21 -69.15
C VAL A 177 50.07 -22.44 -68.35
N ALA A 178 50.55 -22.26 -67.12
CA ALA A 178 50.80 -23.38 -66.21
C ALA A 178 49.62 -23.56 -65.23
N VAL A 179 49.20 -24.80 -65.02
CA VAL A 179 48.34 -25.22 -63.90
C VAL A 179 49.17 -26.10 -62.99
N VAL A 180 49.28 -25.75 -61.70
CA VAL A 180 50.14 -26.47 -60.74
C VAL A 180 49.39 -26.86 -59.47
N GLU A 181 49.79 -27.98 -58.86
CA GLU A 181 49.33 -28.33 -57.51
C GLU A 181 49.84 -27.28 -56.51
N PRO A 182 48.98 -26.62 -55.72
CA PRO A 182 49.42 -25.66 -54.73
C PRO A 182 50.09 -26.35 -53.55
N LYS A 183 51.25 -25.85 -53.13
CA LYS A 183 51.70 -26.04 -51.76
C LYS A 183 50.77 -25.24 -50.84
N VAL A 184 49.99 -25.95 -50.03
CA VAL A 184 49.11 -25.36 -49.01
C VAL A 184 49.92 -24.94 -47.78
N THR A 185 49.48 -23.88 -47.11
CA THR A 185 49.85 -23.54 -45.73
C THR A 185 48.62 -22.98 -45.04
N PHE A 186 48.20 -23.62 -43.95
CA PHE A 186 47.02 -23.22 -43.17
C PHE A 186 47.43 -22.79 -41.76
N VAL A 187 46.79 -21.73 -41.26
CA VAL A 187 46.86 -21.29 -39.87
C VAL A 187 45.50 -21.58 -39.23
N LYS A 188 45.49 -22.35 -38.15
CA LYS A 188 44.29 -22.70 -37.37
C LYS A 188 43.62 -21.46 -36.75
N PRO A 189 42.29 -21.48 -36.50
CA PRO A 189 41.61 -20.38 -35.83
C PRO A 189 42.11 -20.15 -34.40
N ARG A 190 41.73 -19.00 -33.82
CA ARG A 190 42.14 -18.60 -32.47
C ARG A 190 41.47 -19.40 -31.36
N LYS A 191 40.21 -19.82 -31.55
CA LYS A 191 39.44 -20.61 -30.59
C LYS A 191 39.48 -22.10 -30.99
N LEU A 192 39.75 -22.97 -30.01
CA LEU A 192 39.96 -24.41 -30.19
C LEU A 192 39.38 -25.26 -29.05
N SER A 193 38.79 -24.63 -28.04
CA SER A 193 37.99 -25.27 -26.98
C SER A 193 36.67 -24.51 -26.92
N TYR A 194 35.58 -25.24 -26.79
CA TYR A 194 34.20 -24.76 -26.86
C TYR A 194 33.35 -25.46 -25.79
N GLY A 195 32.33 -24.79 -25.27
CA GLY A 195 31.29 -25.50 -24.52
C GLY A 195 30.33 -26.24 -25.47
N SER A 196 29.70 -27.34 -25.03
CA SER A 196 28.63 -28.02 -25.79
C SER A 196 27.40 -27.14 -26.09
N HIS A 197 27.27 -25.98 -25.42
CA HIS A 197 26.28 -24.95 -25.73
C HIS A 197 26.64 -24.07 -26.94
N GLU A 198 27.87 -24.14 -27.47
CA GLU A 198 28.34 -23.27 -28.56
C GLU A 198 28.15 -23.94 -29.92
N THR A 199 27.04 -23.63 -30.58
CA THR A 199 26.62 -24.27 -31.83
C THR A 199 27.41 -23.85 -33.09
N GLU A 200 28.28 -22.82 -33.01
CA GLU A 200 29.00 -22.28 -34.16
C GLU A 200 30.54 -22.33 -34.04
N LEU A 201 31.20 -22.90 -35.06
CA LEU A 201 32.65 -22.97 -35.15
C LEU A 201 33.26 -21.63 -35.63
N SER A 202 33.80 -20.86 -34.69
CA SER A 202 34.55 -19.63 -35.01
C SER A 202 35.84 -19.87 -35.81
N LEU A 203 35.83 -19.54 -37.10
CA LEU A 203 37.02 -19.52 -37.97
C LEU A 203 37.89 -18.25 -37.81
N VAL A 204 37.61 -17.38 -36.83
CA VAL A 204 38.27 -16.08 -36.69
C VAL A 204 39.78 -16.24 -36.44
N GLY A 205 40.56 -15.62 -37.32
CA GLY A 205 42.03 -15.68 -37.31
C GLY A 205 42.62 -16.88 -38.04
N ALA A 206 41.80 -17.79 -38.58
CA ALA A 206 42.28 -18.77 -39.53
C ALA A 206 42.73 -18.08 -40.83
N SER A 207 43.67 -18.69 -41.56
CA SER A 207 44.05 -18.23 -42.90
C SER A 207 44.62 -19.37 -43.73
N LEU A 208 44.34 -19.33 -45.04
CA LEU A 208 44.84 -20.30 -46.01
C LEU A 208 45.72 -19.58 -47.04
N ARG A 209 46.92 -20.08 -47.27
CA ARG A 209 47.83 -19.59 -48.32
C ARG A 209 48.18 -20.73 -49.27
N LEU A 210 47.92 -20.50 -50.55
CA LEU A 210 48.34 -21.37 -51.65
C LEU A 210 49.63 -20.81 -52.25
N SER A 211 50.61 -21.66 -52.57
CA SER A 211 51.88 -21.26 -53.17
C SER A 211 52.29 -22.21 -54.29
N SER A 212 52.90 -21.69 -55.36
CA SER A 212 53.53 -22.52 -56.39
C SER A 212 54.67 -23.37 -55.79
N PRO A 213 55.06 -24.50 -56.41
CA PRO A 213 56.17 -25.33 -55.92
C PRO A 213 57.50 -24.58 -55.78
N ASP A 214 57.72 -23.53 -56.58
CA ASP A 214 58.89 -22.63 -56.51
C ASP A 214 58.71 -21.42 -55.57
N GLY A 215 57.53 -21.28 -54.94
CA GLY A 215 57.18 -20.22 -53.99
C GLY A 215 56.96 -18.81 -54.58
N LYS A 216 57.04 -18.62 -55.90
CA LYS A 216 56.95 -17.28 -56.51
C LYS A 216 55.51 -16.76 -56.63
N THR A 217 54.56 -17.61 -57.03
CA THR A 217 53.15 -17.24 -57.16
C THR A 217 52.42 -17.71 -55.90
N THR A 218 51.77 -16.80 -55.16
CA THR A 218 51.00 -17.18 -53.98
C THR A 218 49.66 -16.46 -53.88
N ARG A 219 48.61 -17.17 -53.47
CA ARG A 219 47.28 -16.63 -53.16
C ARG A 219 47.06 -16.70 -51.67
N ASN A 220 46.50 -15.64 -51.09
CA ASN A 220 45.93 -15.66 -49.75
C ASN A 220 44.41 -15.79 -49.91
N VAL A 221 43.82 -16.77 -49.25
CA VAL A 221 42.38 -17.07 -49.28
C VAL A 221 41.80 -16.65 -47.94
N SER A 222 40.67 -15.94 -47.96
CA SER A 222 39.96 -15.51 -46.76
C SER A 222 39.36 -16.72 -46.03
N TYR A 223 39.28 -16.69 -44.69
CA TYR A 223 38.56 -17.73 -43.95
C TYR A 223 37.06 -17.78 -44.31
N SER A 224 36.51 -16.69 -44.85
CA SER A 224 35.14 -16.63 -45.39
C SER A 224 34.94 -17.36 -46.73
N GLU A 225 36.02 -17.80 -47.38
CA GLU A 225 35.97 -18.67 -48.57
C GLU A 225 36.16 -20.15 -48.22
N LEU A 226 36.37 -20.46 -46.93
CA LEU A 226 36.55 -21.82 -46.44
C LEU A 226 35.21 -22.40 -46.00
N THR A 227 35.06 -23.69 -46.21
CA THR A 227 33.96 -24.51 -45.70
C THR A 227 34.51 -25.49 -44.68
N THR A 228 33.71 -25.86 -43.68
CA THR A 228 34.12 -26.84 -42.65
C THR A 228 33.06 -27.87 -42.39
N THR A 229 33.51 -29.04 -41.93
CA THR A 229 32.68 -30.17 -41.45
C THR A 229 33.37 -30.83 -40.26
N GLY A 230 32.61 -31.59 -39.45
CA GLY A 230 33.14 -32.31 -38.29
C GLY A 230 33.03 -31.58 -36.95
N PHE A 231 32.36 -30.43 -36.89
CA PHE A 231 31.94 -29.80 -35.63
C PHE A 231 30.51 -30.27 -35.31
N ASP A 232 30.34 -30.96 -34.19
CA ASP A 232 29.06 -31.46 -33.67
C ASP A 232 29.05 -31.33 -32.13
N PRO A 233 28.78 -30.13 -31.58
CA PRO A 233 28.84 -29.90 -30.14
C PRO A 233 27.73 -30.65 -29.37
N ALA A 234 26.68 -31.13 -30.05
CA ALA A 234 25.58 -31.90 -29.45
C ALA A 234 25.97 -33.36 -29.11
N ALA A 235 27.12 -33.84 -29.59
CA ALA A 235 27.67 -35.14 -29.22
C ALA A 235 28.31 -35.18 -27.80
N VAL A 236 28.35 -34.05 -27.10
CA VAL A 236 28.90 -33.90 -25.74
C VAL A 236 27.78 -33.59 -24.76
N THR A 237 27.67 -34.40 -23.70
CA THR A 237 26.52 -34.43 -22.78
C THR A 237 26.97 -34.72 -21.35
N ALA A 238 26.04 -34.72 -20.38
CA ALA A 238 26.32 -35.08 -18.98
C ALA A 238 27.00 -36.46 -18.80
N ASP A 239 26.69 -37.43 -19.67
CA ASP A 239 27.29 -38.77 -19.72
C ASP A 239 28.62 -38.82 -20.48
N ASN A 240 28.80 -37.92 -21.46
CA ASN A 240 29.98 -37.83 -22.33
C ASN A 240 30.61 -36.43 -22.25
N ARG A 241 31.23 -36.13 -21.11
CA ARG A 241 31.54 -34.74 -20.70
C ARG A 241 32.65 -34.02 -21.47
N SER A 242 33.37 -34.67 -22.37
CA SER A 242 34.36 -34.02 -23.25
C SER A 242 34.64 -34.86 -24.48
N ALA A 243 34.80 -34.22 -25.64
CA ALA A 243 35.19 -34.88 -26.89
C ALA A 243 36.15 -34.01 -27.72
N THR A 244 37.20 -34.63 -28.25
CA THR A 244 38.03 -34.05 -29.30
C THR A 244 37.39 -34.30 -30.66
N GLN A 245 37.18 -33.25 -31.44
CA GLN A 245 36.51 -33.28 -32.74
C GLN A 245 37.47 -32.82 -33.85
N THR A 246 37.56 -33.59 -34.93
CA THR A 246 38.43 -33.27 -36.08
C THR A 246 37.66 -32.43 -37.09
N ILE A 247 38.00 -31.15 -37.18
CA ILE A 247 37.47 -30.24 -38.18
C ILE A 247 38.21 -30.44 -39.51
N THR A 248 37.44 -30.73 -40.56
CA THR A 248 37.95 -30.81 -41.93
C THR A 248 37.70 -29.49 -42.65
N VAL A 249 38.75 -28.86 -43.15
CA VAL A 249 38.73 -27.55 -43.83
C VAL A 249 38.83 -27.76 -45.34
N SER A 250 37.85 -27.23 -46.07
CA SER A 250 37.77 -27.34 -47.53
C SER A 250 37.70 -25.98 -48.23
N TYR A 251 38.44 -25.85 -49.33
CA TYR A 251 38.40 -24.71 -50.24
C TYR A 251 38.01 -25.20 -51.64
N ARG A 252 37.05 -24.53 -52.29
CA ARG A 252 36.50 -24.90 -53.62
C ARG A 252 36.17 -26.40 -53.76
N GLY A 253 35.60 -27.00 -52.71
CA GLY A 253 35.21 -28.42 -52.69
C GLY A 253 36.36 -29.43 -52.54
N ARG A 254 37.58 -28.98 -52.22
CA ARG A 254 38.73 -29.84 -51.90
C ARG A 254 39.13 -29.67 -50.44
N GLU A 255 39.41 -30.77 -49.74
CA GLU A 255 40.10 -30.73 -48.45
C GLU A 255 41.49 -30.10 -48.60
N VAL A 256 41.84 -29.18 -47.71
CA VAL A 256 43.12 -28.44 -47.73
C VAL A 256 43.85 -28.47 -46.38
N ALA A 257 43.15 -28.71 -45.28
CA ALA A 257 43.73 -28.91 -43.95
C ALA A 257 42.72 -29.60 -43.02
N THR A 258 43.22 -30.19 -41.93
CA THR A 258 42.42 -30.55 -40.76
C THR A 258 42.98 -29.85 -39.51
N PHE A 259 42.14 -29.68 -38.49
CA PHE A 259 42.59 -29.32 -37.14
C PHE A 259 41.64 -29.88 -36.08
N GLU A 260 42.09 -30.00 -34.85
CA GLU A 260 41.29 -30.50 -33.74
C GLU A 260 40.73 -29.35 -32.90
N VAL A 261 39.51 -29.52 -32.42
CA VAL A 261 38.90 -28.73 -31.34
C VAL A 261 38.48 -29.66 -30.20
N THR A 262 38.39 -29.13 -28.98
CA THR A 262 37.78 -29.83 -27.84
C THR A 262 36.41 -29.22 -27.56
N VAL A 263 35.40 -30.05 -27.34
CA VAL A 263 34.09 -29.63 -26.85
C VAL A 263 33.88 -30.23 -25.48
N ASP A 264 33.55 -29.40 -24.49
CA ASP A 264 33.43 -29.78 -23.09
C ASP A 264 32.01 -29.53 -22.56
N TYR A 265 31.50 -30.43 -21.71
CA TYR A 265 30.20 -30.28 -21.05
C TYR A 265 30.30 -29.27 -19.91
N SER A 266 30.23 -28.01 -20.32
CA SER A 266 30.34 -26.83 -19.48
C SER A 266 29.14 -26.62 -18.54
N ASP A 267 29.36 -25.90 -17.46
CA ASP A 267 28.35 -25.44 -16.50
C ASP A 267 27.12 -24.78 -17.17
N VAL A 268 27.34 -24.03 -18.25
CA VAL A 268 26.27 -23.40 -19.06
C VAL A 268 25.40 -24.46 -19.77
N SER A 269 25.98 -25.59 -20.17
CA SER A 269 25.22 -26.72 -20.72
C SER A 269 24.47 -27.47 -19.62
N GLN A 270 25.08 -27.69 -18.45
CA GLN A 270 24.40 -28.27 -17.28
C GLN A 270 23.18 -27.43 -16.88
N PHE A 271 23.34 -26.11 -16.80
CA PHE A 271 22.24 -25.19 -16.51
C PHE A 271 21.11 -25.27 -17.55
N LYS A 272 21.43 -25.27 -18.86
CA LYS A 272 20.42 -25.32 -19.92
C LYS A 272 19.69 -26.68 -19.98
N ASP A 273 20.38 -27.78 -19.70
CA ASP A 273 19.76 -29.12 -19.61
C ASP A 273 18.87 -29.25 -18.36
N ALA A 274 19.22 -28.61 -17.24
CA ALA A 274 18.37 -28.53 -16.05
C ALA A 274 17.16 -27.61 -16.26
N ALA A 275 17.36 -26.41 -16.79
CA ALA A 275 16.30 -25.47 -17.15
C ALA A 275 15.25 -26.11 -18.08
N LYS A 276 15.69 -26.91 -19.06
CA LYS A 276 14.83 -27.70 -19.96
C LYS A 276 14.02 -28.80 -19.26
N GLN A 277 14.52 -29.36 -18.16
CA GLN A 277 13.78 -30.34 -17.35
C GLN A 277 12.77 -29.67 -16.43
N LEU A 278 13.09 -28.48 -15.91
CA LEU A 278 12.22 -27.71 -15.00
C LEU A 278 11.15 -26.92 -15.75
N SER A 279 11.39 -26.49 -16.99
CA SER A 279 10.40 -25.83 -17.85
C SER A 279 9.27 -26.75 -18.33
N ALA A 280 9.34 -28.05 -18.01
CA ALA A 280 8.29 -29.04 -18.27
C ALA A 280 7.36 -29.30 -17.07
N LEU A 281 7.55 -28.58 -15.94
CA LEU A 281 6.67 -28.66 -14.78
C LEU A 281 5.37 -27.87 -15.02
N ASP A 282 4.23 -28.46 -14.65
CA ASP A 282 2.93 -27.80 -14.69
C ASP A 282 2.69 -26.99 -13.41
N TRP A 283 2.40 -25.71 -13.56
CA TRP A 283 2.23 -24.75 -12.47
C TRP A 283 0.76 -24.31 -12.26
N ALA A 284 -0.20 -24.98 -12.92
CA ALA A 284 -1.62 -24.90 -12.58
C ALA A 284 -1.93 -25.74 -11.33
N CYS A 285 -1.29 -25.38 -10.21
CA CYS A 285 -1.23 -26.18 -8.97
C CYS A 285 -1.33 -25.31 -7.70
N TYR A 286 -1.85 -24.09 -7.80
CA TYR A 286 -2.01 -23.21 -6.66
C TYR A 286 -2.99 -23.79 -5.63
N ARG A 287 -2.68 -23.59 -4.35
CA ARG A 287 -3.64 -23.57 -3.24
C ARG A 287 -3.30 -22.39 -2.34
N TYR A 288 -4.26 -21.93 -1.56
CA TYR A 288 -3.99 -21.01 -0.45
C TYR A 288 -3.06 -21.70 0.59
N PRO A 289 -2.12 -20.96 1.22
CA PRO A 289 -1.52 -21.36 2.49
C PRO A 289 -2.59 -21.57 3.56
N THR A 290 -2.29 -22.40 4.56
CA THR A 290 -3.15 -22.63 5.74
C THR A 290 -2.27 -22.86 6.95
N ALA A 291 -2.78 -22.68 8.18
CA ALA A 291 -2.00 -22.91 9.40
C ALA A 291 -1.43 -24.34 9.52
N ASP A 292 -2.11 -25.35 8.95
CA ASP A 292 -1.66 -26.75 8.91
C ASP A 292 -0.67 -27.05 7.75
N ASP A 293 -0.59 -26.18 6.73
CA ASP A 293 0.29 -26.32 5.56
C ASP A 293 0.62 -24.92 4.97
N PRO A 294 1.49 -24.13 5.64
CA PRO A 294 1.82 -22.76 5.25
C PRO A 294 2.79 -22.68 4.06
N GLY A 295 3.40 -23.81 3.69
CA GLY A 295 4.31 -23.89 2.54
C GLY A 295 3.59 -23.60 1.22
N MET A 296 4.35 -23.18 0.20
CA MET A 296 3.84 -22.97 -1.15
C MET A 296 3.73 -24.29 -1.92
N ALA A 297 2.73 -24.40 -2.79
CA ALA A 297 2.40 -25.63 -3.51
C ALA A 297 3.44 -26.03 -4.58
N TYR A 298 3.60 -27.34 -4.79
CA TYR A 298 4.50 -27.88 -5.80
C TYR A 298 3.74 -28.50 -6.99
N PRO A 299 4.26 -28.35 -8.22
CA PRO A 299 3.93 -29.23 -9.34
C PRO A 299 4.08 -30.70 -8.93
N ALA A 300 3.12 -31.56 -9.27
CA ALA A 300 3.15 -32.98 -8.88
C ALA A 300 4.40 -33.73 -9.38
N ASP A 301 5.00 -33.28 -10.49
CA ASP A 301 6.24 -33.82 -11.07
C ASP A 301 7.53 -33.23 -10.44
N ALA A 302 7.46 -32.35 -9.44
CA ALA A 302 8.61 -31.72 -8.78
C ALA A 302 9.24 -32.64 -7.71
N THR A 303 9.89 -33.71 -8.17
CA THR A 303 10.58 -34.69 -7.30
C THR A 303 11.70 -34.06 -6.47
N PRO A 304 12.14 -34.68 -5.36
CA PRO A 304 13.24 -34.15 -4.53
C PRO A 304 14.52 -33.86 -5.32
N GLU A 305 14.85 -34.71 -6.30
CA GLU A 305 16.03 -34.51 -7.15
C GLU A 305 15.91 -33.28 -8.05
N LYS A 306 14.69 -32.93 -8.52
CA LYS A 306 14.45 -31.69 -9.27
C LYS A 306 14.52 -30.46 -8.37
N LYS A 307 14.06 -30.57 -7.11
CA LYS A 307 14.12 -29.52 -6.10
C LYS A 307 15.57 -29.20 -5.69
N GLU A 308 16.36 -30.23 -5.39
CA GLU A 308 17.80 -30.06 -5.14
C GLU A 308 18.54 -29.50 -6.36
N LEU A 309 18.24 -30.02 -7.56
CA LEU A 309 18.84 -29.54 -8.82
C LEU A 309 18.52 -28.06 -9.10
N SER A 310 17.31 -27.59 -8.82
CA SER A 310 16.97 -26.18 -9.06
C SER A 310 17.80 -25.24 -8.19
N VAL A 311 18.01 -25.60 -6.92
CA VAL A 311 18.87 -24.86 -5.98
C VAL A 311 20.36 -24.96 -6.35
N GLU A 312 20.86 -26.12 -6.78
CA GLU A 312 22.24 -26.26 -7.30
C GLU A 312 22.45 -25.32 -8.50
N MET A 313 21.51 -25.32 -9.45
CA MET A 313 21.62 -24.56 -10.69
C MET A 313 21.46 -23.05 -10.50
N LEU A 314 20.57 -22.61 -9.60
CA LEU A 314 20.41 -21.19 -9.30
C LEU A 314 21.68 -20.61 -8.65
N ASN A 315 22.23 -21.30 -7.64
CA ASN A 315 23.50 -20.91 -7.02
C ASN A 315 24.68 -20.96 -8.01
N MET A 316 24.72 -21.97 -8.89
CA MET A 316 25.72 -22.06 -9.97
C MET A 316 25.61 -20.85 -10.93
N TYR A 317 24.40 -20.41 -11.26
CA TYR A 317 24.16 -19.25 -12.12
C TYR A 317 24.60 -17.93 -11.47
N TYR A 318 24.40 -17.74 -10.17
CA TYR A 318 24.94 -16.57 -9.46
C TYR A 318 26.48 -16.48 -9.52
N GLY A 319 27.16 -17.62 -9.64
CA GLY A 319 28.60 -17.70 -9.90
C GLY A 319 29.05 -17.44 -11.35
N PHE A 320 28.13 -17.16 -12.29
CA PHE A 320 28.47 -16.99 -13.70
C PHE A 320 28.92 -15.57 -14.05
N SER A 321 29.98 -15.48 -14.86
CA SER A 321 30.39 -14.21 -15.48
C SER A 321 29.39 -13.78 -16.57
N SER A 322 29.40 -12.50 -16.92
CA SER A 322 28.56 -11.94 -18.00
C SER A 322 28.73 -12.61 -19.37
N SER A 323 29.86 -13.29 -19.60
CA SER A 323 30.12 -14.09 -20.81
C SER A 323 29.60 -15.52 -20.73
N LYS A 324 29.17 -16.02 -19.56
CA LYS A 324 28.42 -17.28 -19.41
C LYS A 324 26.92 -17.01 -19.46
N THR A 325 26.44 -16.01 -18.70
CA THR A 325 25.01 -15.67 -18.66
C THR A 325 24.47 -15.21 -20.01
N SER A 326 25.30 -14.65 -20.90
CA SER A 326 24.92 -14.31 -22.28
C SER A 326 24.49 -15.48 -23.16
N TYR A 327 24.71 -16.74 -22.76
CA TYR A 327 24.24 -17.94 -23.45
C TYR A 327 22.95 -18.54 -22.86
N ILE A 328 22.43 -17.94 -21.78
CA ILE A 328 21.25 -18.38 -21.05
C ILE A 328 20.14 -17.36 -21.27
N THR A 329 18.99 -17.85 -21.73
CA THR A 329 17.81 -17.00 -21.97
C THR A 329 17.08 -16.72 -20.66
N GLN A 330 16.29 -15.65 -20.63
CA GLN A 330 15.48 -15.31 -19.46
C GLN A 330 14.56 -16.48 -19.06
N ALA A 331 13.85 -17.09 -20.02
CA ALA A 331 12.99 -18.25 -19.78
C ALA A 331 13.73 -19.49 -19.22
N GLU A 332 15.01 -19.68 -19.54
CA GLU A 332 15.82 -20.75 -18.95
C GLU A 332 16.21 -20.43 -17.49
N LEU A 333 16.47 -19.16 -17.16
CA LEU A 333 16.70 -18.73 -15.78
C LEU A 333 15.40 -18.82 -14.96
N GLU A 334 14.30 -18.30 -15.49
CA GLU A 334 12.97 -18.33 -14.88
C GLU A 334 12.52 -19.76 -14.55
N ALA A 335 12.73 -20.72 -15.46
CA ALA A 335 12.39 -22.12 -15.22
C ALA A 335 13.17 -22.76 -14.05
N VAL A 336 14.43 -22.34 -13.83
CA VAL A 336 15.23 -22.79 -12.68
C VAL A 336 14.81 -22.06 -11.41
N ALA A 337 14.73 -20.73 -11.47
CA ALA A 337 14.42 -19.87 -10.33
C ALA A 337 13.03 -20.15 -9.74
N ARG A 338 12.02 -20.44 -10.58
CA ARG A 338 10.64 -20.72 -10.15
C ARG A 338 10.55 -21.90 -9.18
N LEU A 339 11.22 -23.01 -9.45
CA LEU A 339 11.28 -24.13 -8.50
C LEU A 339 12.27 -23.87 -7.36
N ALA A 340 13.41 -23.22 -7.62
CA ALA A 340 14.41 -22.96 -6.59
C ALA A 340 13.90 -22.03 -5.48
N VAL A 341 13.10 -21.00 -5.82
CA VAL A 341 12.50 -20.09 -4.84
C VAL A 341 11.38 -20.76 -4.06
N VAL A 342 10.45 -21.47 -4.72
CA VAL A 342 9.37 -22.23 -4.03
C VAL A 342 9.93 -23.39 -3.19
N TYR A 343 11.05 -23.99 -3.58
CA TYR A 343 11.74 -24.96 -2.72
C TYR A 343 12.48 -24.28 -1.56
N GLY A 344 13.17 -23.17 -1.82
CA GLY A 344 13.90 -22.42 -0.80
C GLY A 344 12.99 -21.86 0.30
N TYR A 345 11.87 -21.24 -0.07
CA TYR A 345 10.86 -20.69 0.84
C TYR A 345 10.34 -21.76 1.82
N ASN A 346 9.72 -22.84 1.33
CA ASN A 346 9.20 -23.90 2.21
C ASN A 346 10.31 -24.53 3.06
N THR A 347 11.47 -24.84 2.45
CA THR A 347 12.59 -25.48 3.18
C THR A 347 13.14 -24.59 4.29
N TRP A 348 13.10 -23.26 4.10
CA TRP A 348 13.49 -22.29 5.11
C TRP A 348 12.47 -22.26 6.24
N LEU A 349 11.17 -22.14 5.95
CA LEU A 349 10.09 -22.20 6.96
C LEU A 349 10.11 -23.51 7.76
N GLU A 350 10.10 -24.67 7.08
CA GLU A 350 10.22 -26.01 7.69
C GLU A 350 11.48 -26.16 8.56
N THR A 351 12.54 -25.39 8.26
CA THR A 351 13.77 -25.40 9.05
C THR A 351 13.69 -24.44 10.23
N VAL A 352 13.08 -23.25 10.09
CA VAL A 352 12.83 -22.34 11.22
C VAL A 352 11.90 -22.99 12.24
N GLU A 353 10.72 -23.47 11.81
CA GLU A 353 9.72 -24.11 12.67
C GLU A 353 10.35 -25.26 13.48
N ARG A 354 11.05 -26.18 12.80
CA ARG A 354 11.76 -27.32 13.42
C ARG A 354 12.87 -26.88 14.39
N ALA A 355 13.66 -25.87 14.00
CA ALA A 355 14.86 -25.47 14.74
C ALA A 355 14.57 -24.56 15.94
N PHE A 356 13.49 -23.78 15.88
CA PHE A 356 13.14 -22.72 16.82
C PHE A 356 11.76 -22.85 17.47
N SER A 357 11.12 -24.02 17.33
CA SER A 357 9.92 -24.39 18.09
C SER A 357 10.04 -24.05 19.60
N GLY A 358 9.06 -23.27 20.09
CA GLY A 358 9.03 -22.74 21.46
C GLY A 358 10.06 -21.65 21.75
N ILE A 359 10.62 -21.00 20.73
CA ILE A 359 11.56 -19.87 20.85
C ILE A 359 11.03 -18.68 20.04
N PHE A 360 10.77 -18.88 18.76
CA PHE A 360 10.05 -17.92 17.90
C PHE A 360 9.42 -18.65 16.71
N ALA A 361 8.39 -18.04 16.13
CA ALA A 361 7.86 -18.36 14.82
C ALA A 361 8.12 -17.21 13.85
N ILE A 362 8.08 -17.51 12.55
CA ILE A 362 8.00 -16.53 11.47
C ILE A 362 6.86 -17.02 10.56
N ASP A 363 5.92 -16.15 10.26
CA ASP A 363 4.69 -16.50 9.52
C ASP A 363 4.87 -16.48 7.99
N GLU A 364 3.77 -16.69 7.25
CA GLU A 364 3.77 -16.70 5.79
C GLU A 364 4.08 -15.35 5.12
N VAL A 365 3.98 -14.22 5.84
CA VAL A 365 4.34 -12.86 5.36
C VAL A 365 5.71 -12.39 5.83
N GLY A 366 6.37 -13.17 6.70
CA GLY A 366 7.73 -12.93 7.19
C GLY A 366 7.79 -12.21 8.53
N GLU A 367 6.67 -12.01 9.22
CA GLU A 367 6.65 -11.39 10.54
C GLU A 367 7.09 -12.38 11.63
N LEU A 368 8.03 -11.92 12.45
CA LEU A 368 8.56 -12.64 13.60
C LEU A 368 7.60 -12.52 14.79
N THR A 369 7.38 -13.62 15.51
CA THR A 369 6.77 -13.61 16.85
C THR A 369 7.61 -14.44 17.81
N TYR A 370 7.98 -13.87 18.96
CA TYR A 370 8.70 -14.60 20.01
C TYR A 370 7.74 -15.51 20.79
N LEU A 371 8.22 -16.71 21.12
CA LEU A 371 7.47 -17.78 21.79
C LEU A 371 8.20 -18.30 23.06
N CYS A 372 9.20 -17.56 23.54
CA CYS A 372 10.07 -17.95 24.65
C CYS A 372 9.33 -17.93 26.00
N ALA A 373 8.55 -18.97 26.28
CA ALA A 373 7.82 -19.13 27.54
C ALA A 373 8.72 -19.15 28.79
N THR A 374 10.03 -19.40 28.63
CA THR A 374 11.01 -19.25 29.71
C THR A 374 12.30 -18.54 29.28
N ARG A 375 12.98 -17.93 30.25
CA ARG A 375 14.34 -17.36 30.15
C ARG A 375 15.42 -18.38 29.74
N GLU A 376 15.17 -19.70 29.80
CA GLU A 376 16.08 -20.71 29.22
C GLU A 376 15.77 -21.00 27.75
N ASP A 377 14.54 -20.77 27.27
CA ASP A 377 14.18 -20.91 25.84
C ASP A 377 14.78 -19.80 24.98
N ALA A 378 14.72 -18.56 25.47
CA ALA A 378 15.39 -17.42 24.82
C ALA A 378 16.91 -17.66 24.68
N LYS A 379 17.55 -18.07 25.77
CA LYS A 379 18.97 -18.44 25.79
C LYS A 379 19.29 -19.61 24.86
N ARG A 380 18.46 -20.67 24.84
CA ARG A 380 18.56 -21.79 23.89
C ARG A 380 18.53 -21.30 22.43
N GLY A 381 17.73 -20.28 22.13
CA GLY A 381 17.66 -19.61 20.83
C GLY A 381 18.94 -18.85 20.50
N ALA A 382 19.34 -17.93 21.38
CA ALA A 382 20.56 -17.14 21.23
C ALA A 382 21.82 -18.03 21.04
N GLU A 383 22.02 -19.05 21.90
CA GLU A 383 23.14 -19.99 21.80
C GLU A 383 23.14 -20.79 20.49
N LYS A 384 21.96 -21.14 19.94
CA LYS A 384 21.84 -21.84 18.65
C LYS A 384 22.12 -20.93 17.46
N ILE A 385 21.58 -19.70 17.47
CA ILE A 385 21.81 -18.71 16.41
C ILE A 385 23.28 -18.29 16.34
N ALA A 386 23.91 -18.03 17.48
CA ALA A 386 25.31 -17.66 17.57
C ALA A 386 26.25 -18.78 17.08
N ASN A 387 25.82 -20.04 17.13
CA ASN A 387 26.59 -21.20 16.67
C ASN A 387 26.58 -21.31 15.13
N LYS A 388 27.45 -20.56 14.47
CA LYS A 388 27.64 -20.60 12.99
C LYS A 388 28.13 -21.95 12.44
N GLU A 389 28.46 -22.92 13.30
CA GLU A 389 28.76 -24.30 12.90
C GLU A 389 27.54 -25.23 12.93
N ASP A 390 26.39 -24.79 13.47
CA ASP A 390 25.12 -25.52 13.51
C ASP A 390 24.58 -25.85 12.10
N ALA A 391 23.93 -27.00 11.96
CA ALA A 391 23.46 -27.50 10.67
C ALA A 391 22.23 -26.74 10.14
N ASP A 392 21.28 -26.39 11.02
CA ASP A 392 20.08 -25.66 10.64
C ASP A 392 20.46 -24.21 10.27
N MET A 393 21.33 -23.56 11.05
CA MET A 393 21.80 -22.21 10.75
C MET A 393 22.52 -22.11 9.40
N LYS A 394 23.37 -23.10 9.06
CA LYS A 394 24.01 -23.16 7.73
C LYS A 394 23.01 -23.30 6.59
N GLN A 395 21.93 -24.04 6.80
CA GLN A 395 20.86 -24.20 5.81
C GLN A 395 20.04 -22.91 5.65
N LEU A 396 19.67 -22.27 6.76
CA LEU A 396 18.92 -21.00 6.77
C LEU A 396 19.72 -19.86 6.12
N THR A 397 21.01 -19.70 6.45
CA THR A 397 21.89 -18.72 5.81
C THR A 397 22.04 -18.99 4.31
N LEU A 398 22.30 -20.25 3.89
CA LEU A 398 22.45 -20.59 2.47
C LEU A 398 21.19 -20.28 1.64
N LEU A 399 20.01 -20.52 2.22
CA LEU A 399 18.74 -20.25 1.56
C LEU A 399 18.43 -18.75 1.54
N ALA A 400 18.65 -18.00 2.64
CA ALA A 400 18.46 -16.55 2.66
C ALA A 400 19.42 -15.83 1.67
N ASP A 401 20.72 -16.16 1.67
CA ASP A 401 21.72 -15.61 0.74
C ASP A 401 21.41 -15.92 -0.75
N MET A 402 20.63 -16.99 -1.01
CA MET A 402 20.16 -17.36 -2.35
C MET A 402 18.91 -16.57 -2.75
N LEU A 403 18.02 -16.26 -1.80
CA LEU A 403 16.74 -15.59 -2.06
C LEU A 403 16.88 -14.06 -2.10
N ASP A 404 17.72 -13.46 -1.25
CA ASP A 404 18.10 -12.03 -1.25
C ASP A 404 19.02 -11.64 -2.44
N ASN A 405 19.12 -12.51 -3.44
CA ASN A 405 20.00 -12.28 -4.58
C ASN A 405 19.31 -11.45 -5.66
N GLY A 406 19.55 -10.13 -5.68
CA GLY A 406 18.98 -9.16 -6.62
C GLY A 406 19.19 -9.40 -8.12
N ILE A 407 19.81 -10.52 -8.52
CA ILE A 407 19.64 -11.09 -9.87
C ILE A 407 18.18 -11.50 -10.12
N LEU A 408 17.43 -11.91 -9.09
CA LEU A 408 16.01 -12.25 -9.18
C LEU A 408 15.19 -11.03 -9.61
N ASP A 409 15.31 -9.87 -8.96
CA ASP A 409 14.66 -8.63 -9.41
C ASP A 409 15.13 -8.23 -10.81
N ALA A 410 16.46 -8.23 -11.02
CA ALA A 410 17.05 -7.75 -12.26
C ALA A 410 16.74 -8.64 -13.48
N LYS A 411 16.16 -9.84 -13.32
CA LYS A 411 15.91 -10.81 -14.42
C LYS A 411 14.55 -11.51 -14.38
N CYS A 412 13.86 -11.55 -13.25
CA CYS A 412 12.64 -12.34 -13.02
C CYS A 412 11.49 -11.53 -12.38
N ALA A 413 11.59 -10.19 -12.32
CA ALA A 413 10.60 -9.28 -11.70
C ALA A 413 9.12 -9.58 -12.04
N ASN A 414 8.82 -9.94 -13.29
CA ASN A 414 7.46 -10.13 -13.78
C ASN A 414 7.08 -11.62 -13.93
N THR A 415 7.87 -12.53 -13.35
CA THR A 415 7.71 -13.97 -13.56
C THR A 415 6.77 -14.54 -12.50
N ARG A 416 5.49 -14.76 -12.84
CA ARG A 416 4.51 -15.39 -11.94
C ARG A 416 4.91 -16.83 -11.56
N ILE A 417 4.70 -17.18 -10.29
CA ILE A 417 4.99 -18.51 -9.75
C ILE A 417 3.90 -19.52 -10.12
N TYR A 418 2.64 -19.10 -10.23
CA TYR A 418 1.52 -19.97 -10.62
C TYR A 418 0.99 -19.61 -12.01
N SER A 419 0.18 -20.51 -12.56
CA SER A 419 -0.64 -20.24 -13.73
C SER A 419 -2.12 -20.31 -13.32
N PRO A 420 -3.03 -19.59 -14.02
CA PRO A 420 -4.45 -19.58 -13.67
C PRO A 420 -5.00 -21.00 -13.48
N THR A 421 -5.55 -21.25 -12.31
CA THR A 421 -5.97 -22.59 -11.85
C THR A 421 -7.47 -22.55 -11.55
N VAL A 422 -8.19 -23.62 -11.88
CA VAL A 422 -9.62 -23.74 -11.53
C VAL A 422 -9.75 -24.46 -10.19
N ILE A 423 -10.41 -23.83 -9.23
CA ILE A 423 -10.67 -24.33 -7.88
C ILE A 423 -12.16 -24.10 -7.62
N GLU A 424 -12.89 -25.17 -7.27
CA GLU A 424 -14.34 -25.12 -6.95
C GLU A 424 -15.19 -24.36 -8.00
N ASP A 425 -14.91 -24.66 -9.28
CA ASP A 425 -15.46 -24.04 -10.50
C ASP A 425 -15.12 -22.55 -10.73
N GLU A 426 -14.45 -21.87 -9.80
CA GLU A 426 -13.87 -20.53 -10.00
C GLU A 426 -12.47 -20.56 -10.63
N THR A 427 -12.07 -19.49 -11.32
CA THR A 427 -10.73 -19.36 -11.92
C THR A 427 -9.87 -18.40 -11.11
N ILE A 428 -8.92 -18.94 -10.34
CA ILE A 428 -8.00 -18.18 -9.51
C ILE A 428 -6.76 -17.80 -10.35
N ASP A 429 -6.52 -16.50 -10.52
CA ASP A 429 -5.28 -15.95 -11.10
C ASP A 429 -4.46 -15.25 -10.00
N VAL A 430 -3.25 -15.74 -9.76
CA VAL A 430 -2.41 -15.32 -8.61
C VAL A 430 -1.22 -14.53 -9.11
N ASP A 431 -1.15 -13.23 -8.76
CA ASP A 431 -0.08 -12.32 -9.20
C ASP A 431 1.22 -12.41 -8.37
N LEU A 432 1.46 -13.56 -7.73
CA LEU A 432 2.67 -13.80 -6.95
C LEU A 432 3.87 -14.05 -7.88
N THR A 433 4.86 -13.15 -7.84
CA THR A 433 6.08 -13.23 -8.66
C THR A 433 7.23 -13.95 -7.94
N ILE A 434 8.24 -14.38 -8.70
CA ILE A 434 9.47 -15.00 -8.16
C ILE A 434 10.15 -14.09 -7.11
N PRO A 435 10.44 -12.80 -7.36
CA PRO A 435 11.01 -11.94 -6.33
C PRO A 435 10.06 -11.67 -5.18
N SER A 436 8.74 -11.51 -5.43
CA SER A 436 7.76 -11.28 -4.36
C SER A 436 7.75 -12.38 -3.29
N LEU A 437 7.92 -13.66 -3.68
CA LEU A 437 8.05 -14.75 -2.71
C LEU A 437 9.45 -14.82 -2.09
N ALA A 438 10.50 -14.51 -2.87
CA ALA A 438 11.87 -14.51 -2.36
C ALA A 438 12.09 -13.45 -1.28
N SER A 439 11.49 -12.25 -1.42
CA SER A 439 11.60 -11.14 -0.48
C SER A 439 10.86 -11.34 0.85
N VAL A 440 10.02 -12.38 0.97
CA VAL A 440 9.40 -12.75 2.25
C VAL A 440 10.42 -13.39 3.19
N ILE A 441 11.41 -14.11 2.66
CA ILE A 441 12.45 -14.73 3.48
C ILE A 441 13.46 -13.64 3.87
N PRO A 442 13.62 -13.34 5.18
CA PRO A 442 14.51 -12.28 5.60
C PRO A 442 15.98 -12.66 5.37
N GLU A 443 16.79 -11.64 5.05
CA GLU A 443 18.23 -11.73 4.86
C GLU A 443 18.95 -12.50 6.00
N ALA A 444 20.07 -13.17 5.67
CA ALA A 444 20.78 -14.01 6.64
C ALA A 444 21.27 -13.26 7.90
N SER A 445 21.39 -11.92 7.85
CA SER A 445 21.75 -11.12 9.02
C SER A 445 20.56 -10.87 9.97
N TYR A 446 19.31 -10.96 9.51
CA TYR A 446 18.10 -10.82 10.34
C TYR A 446 18.06 -11.84 11.48
N LEU A 447 18.29 -13.13 11.20
CA LEU A 447 18.33 -14.16 12.24
C LEU A 447 19.42 -13.90 13.29
N ASN A 448 20.53 -13.21 12.94
CA ASN A 448 21.52 -12.79 13.93
C ASN A 448 20.94 -11.69 14.85
N ARG A 449 20.15 -10.75 14.31
CA ARG A 449 19.42 -9.72 15.09
C ARG A 449 18.42 -10.33 16.07
N VAL A 450 17.69 -11.36 15.65
CA VAL A 450 16.80 -12.15 16.52
C VAL A 450 17.59 -12.80 17.67
N GLY A 451 18.75 -13.38 17.39
CA GLY A 451 19.62 -13.98 18.42
C GLY A 451 20.15 -12.97 19.44
N GLU A 452 20.52 -11.77 18.98
CA GLU A 452 20.98 -10.68 19.85
C GLU A 452 19.84 -10.14 20.74
N VAL A 453 18.62 -9.99 20.22
CA VAL A 453 17.45 -9.63 21.05
C VAL A 453 17.16 -10.68 22.12
N LEU A 454 17.29 -11.97 21.79
CA LEU A 454 17.14 -13.06 22.77
C LEU A 454 18.26 -13.06 23.83
N GLU A 455 19.51 -12.74 23.45
CA GLU A 455 20.64 -12.60 24.37
C GLU A 455 20.41 -11.40 25.32
N TRP A 456 20.07 -10.23 24.78
CA TRP A 456 19.83 -9.01 25.55
C TRP A 456 18.61 -9.10 26.46
N ALA A 457 17.52 -9.76 26.05
CA ALA A 457 16.38 -10.00 26.93
C ALA A 457 16.78 -10.87 28.15
N VAL A 458 17.62 -11.88 27.92
CA VAL A 458 18.17 -12.73 28.99
C VAL A 458 19.11 -11.95 29.91
N GLU A 459 19.98 -11.08 29.38
CA GLU A 459 20.85 -10.21 30.18
C GLU A 459 20.05 -9.20 31.03
N ALA A 460 19.05 -8.54 30.44
CA ALA A 460 18.18 -7.59 31.11
C ALA A 460 17.39 -8.25 32.27
N HIS A 461 16.86 -9.46 32.04
CA HIS A 461 16.23 -10.28 33.08
C HIS A 461 17.19 -10.58 34.23
N ASP A 462 18.36 -11.14 33.91
CA ASP A 462 19.30 -11.63 34.91
C ASP A 462 19.93 -10.51 35.76
N ALA A 463 20.07 -9.31 35.21
CA ALA A 463 20.48 -8.11 35.97
C ALA A 463 19.49 -7.75 37.09
N LEU A 464 18.18 -7.98 36.90
CA LEU A 464 17.16 -7.85 37.96
C LEU A 464 17.00 -9.13 38.81
N GLY A 465 17.80 -10.17 38.59
CA GLY A 465 17.74 -11.44 39.34
C GLY A 465 18.04 -11.32 40.85
N ALA A 466 18.59 -10.19 41.30
CA ALA A 466 18.74 -9.85 42.72
C ALA A 466 17.42 -9.34 43.36
N VAL A 467 16.45 -8.87 42.57
CA VAL A 467 15.16 -8.35 43.03
C VAL A 467 14.19 -9.52 43.23
N GLY A 468 14.20 -10.11 44.42
CA GLY A 468 13.28 -11.18 44.80
C GLY A 468 11.81 -10.72 44.84
N THR A 469 10.87 -11.67 44.83
CA THR A 469 9.42 -11.45 44.64
C THR A 469 8.70 -10.65 45.73
N LYS A 470 9.43 -10.17 46.75
CA LYS A 470 8.97 -9.22 47.77
C LYS A 470 10.02 -8.12 47.91
N TRP A 471 9.86 -7.07 47.13
CA TRP A 471 10.72 -5.89 47.06
C TRP A 471 9.92 -4.62 47.38
N THR A 472 10.64 -3.53 47.61
CA THR A 472 10.14 -2.17 47.78
C THR A 472 11.03 -1.20 46.98
N VAL A 473 10.58 0.04 46.75
CA VAL A 473 11.41 1.07 46.09
C VAL A 473 12.75 1.28 46.82
N ASP A 474 12.73 1.21 48.16
CA ASP A 474 13.94 1.25 48.99
C ASP A 474 14.86 0.05 48.77
N ASP A 475 14.38 -1.10 48.28
CA ASP A 475 15.23 -2.24 47.90
C ASP A 475 15.88 -2.06 46.52
N LEU A 476 15.20 -1.37 45.59
CA LEU A 476 15.80 -0.99 44.30
C LEU A 476 16.99 -0.04 44.51
N LYS A 477 16.87 0.91 45.46
CA LYS A 477 17.96 1.80 45.91
C LYS A 477 19.14 1.07 46.61
N LYS A 478 19.07 -0.25 46.80
CA LYS A 478 20.16 -1.09 47.35
C LYS A 478 20.87 -1.94 46.29
N LEU A 479 20.42 -1.91 45.03
CA LEU A 479 21.12 -2.52 43.91
C LEU A 479 22.47 -1.80 43.64
N PRO A 480 23.41 -2.44 42.90
CA PRO A 480 24.61 -1.75 42.44
C PRO A 480 24.28 -0.47 41.65
N GLU A 481 25.07 0.58 41.88
CA GLU A 481 24.95 1.85 41.15
C GLU A 481 25.07 1.59 39.64
N GLY A 482 24.05 2.01 38.88
CA GLY A 482 23.92 1.76 37.44
C GLY A 482 22.94 0.63 37.05
N THR A 483 22.58 -0.32 37.92
CA THR A 483 21.86 -1.54 37.48
C THR A 483 20.54 -1.27 36.74
N ILE A 484 19.70 -0.33 37.19
CA ILE A 484 18.43 -0.02 36.51
C ILE A 484 18.68 0.77 35.20
N ASP A 485 19.72 1.60 35.15
CA ASP A 485 20.15 2.34 33.96
C ASP A 485 20.69 1.40 32.88
N ASP A 486 21.50 0.40 33.27
CA ASP A 486 22.03 -0.63 32.39
C ASP A 486 20.90 -1.49 31.80
N VAL A 487 19.95 -1.94 32.63
CA VAL A 487 18.76 -2.68 32.16
C VAL A 487 17.91 -1.86 31.19
N TYR A 488 17.66 -0.59 31.49
CA TYR A 488 16.97 0.32 30.58
C TYR A 488 17.74 0.50 29.27
N GLN A 489 19.07 0.61 29.31
CA GLN A 489 19.90 0.72 28.11
C GLN A 489 19.77 -0.55 27.25
N THR A 490 19.82 -1.75 27.85
CA THR A 490 19.61 -3.03 27.15
C THR A 490 18.22 -3.10 26.50
N LEU A 491 17.16 -2.62 27.17
CA LEU A 491 15.83 -2.51 26.57
C LEU A 491 15.80 -1.55 25.37
N THR A 492 16.49 -0.40 25.44
CA THR A 492 16.58 0.50 24.26
C THR A 492 17.40 -0.10 23.12
N GLU A 493 18.36 -1.00 23.40
CA GLU A 493 19.14 -1.70 22.38
C GLU A 493 18.31 -2.80 21.71
N ILE A 494 17.46 -3.53 22.45
CA ILE A 494 16.42 -4.41 21.91
C ILE A 494 15.48 -3.63 21.00
N ASN A 495 14.92 -2.51 21.49
CA ASN A 495 13.96 -1.69 20.73
C ASN A 495 14.58 -1.10 19.45
N ALA A 496 15.86 -0.77 19.49
CA ALA A 496 16.63 -0.27 18.35
C ALA A 496 17.17 -1.38 17.44
N ARG A 497 16.89 -2.68 17.69
CA ARG A 497 17.51 -3.78 16.93
C ARG A 497 16.86 -4.08 15.58
N ASP A 498 15.81 -3.35 15.21
CA ASP A 498 15.19 -3.40 13.88
C ASP A 498 14.76 -4.84 13.48
N THR A 499 13.93 -5.42 14.36
CA THR A 499 13.16 -6.65 14.11
C THR A 499 11.64 -6.40 14.09
N GLY A 500 11.19 -5.15 14.27
CA GLY A 500 9.78 -4.71 14.28
C GLY A 500 8.93 -5.18 15.48
N ASN A 501 9.21 -6.37 16.01
CA ASN A 501 8.36 -7.07 16.96
C ASN A 501 8.56 -6.67 18.43
N THR A 502 7.46 -6.44 19.16
CA THR A 502 7.41 -6.10 20.60
C THR A 502 7.04 -7.27 21.52
N THR A 503 6.67 -8.44 20.99
CA THR A 503 6.22 -9.63 21.75
C THR A 503 7.26 -10.20 22.72
N ILE A 504 8.53 -9.79 22.60
CA ILE A 504 9.57 -10.10 23.59
C ILE A 504 9.33 -9.44 24.95
N TYR A 505 8.67 -8.27 25.01
CA TYR A 505 8.50 -7.54 26.27
C TYR A 505 7.50 -8.22 27.24
N PRO A 506 6.30 -8.66 26.81
CA PRO A 506 5.43 -9.46 27.68
C PRO A 506 6.06 -10.76 28.16
N LEU A 507 6.85 -11.44 27.31
CA LEU A 507 7.59 -12.65 27.71
C LEU A 507 8.67 -12.35 28.76
N LEU A 508 9.48 -11.32 28.54
CA LEU A 508 10.50 -10.85 29.48
C LEU A 508 9.88 -10.48 30.84
N ASN A 509 8.68 -9.90 30.83
CA ASN A 509 7.91 -9.59 32.04
C ASN A 509 7.40 -10.87 32.73
N GLY A 510 6.80 -11.79 31.96
CA GLY A 510 6.27 -13.09 32.42
C GLY A 510 7.31 -14.09 32.92
N TRP A 511 8.60 -13.91 32.63
CA TRP A 511 9.68 -14.71 33.23
C TRP A 511 9.82 -14.50 34.75
N ARG A 512 9.19 -13.46 35.31
CA ARG A 512 9.10 -13.22 36.76
C ARG A 512 7.71 -13.59 37.27
N GLU A 513 7.65 -14.32 38.39
CA GLU A 513 6.42 -14.86 39.05
C GLU A 513 5.28 -13.83 39.29
N LYS A 514 5.58 -12.54 39.19
CA LYS A 514 4.69 -11.42 39.46
C LYS A 514 4.41 -10.51 38.27
N GLU A 515 5.06 -10.78 37.12
CA GLU A 515 4.98 -9.93 35.94
C GLU A 515 5.37 -8.47 36.27
N ASP A 516 6.40 -8.34 37.13
CA ASP A 516 6.84 -7.09 37.75
C ASP A 516 8.18 -6.57 37.19
N PHE A 517 8.59 -6.99 36.00
CA PHE A 517 9.83 -6.53 35.37
C PHE A 517 9.75 -5.03 34.99
N PHE A 518 8.75 -4.65 34.19
CA PHE A 518 8.58 -3.23 33.80
C PHE A 518 8.17 -2.37 35.00
N GLU A 519 7.29 -2.88 35.87
CA GLU A 519 6.89 -2.28 37.15
C GLU A 519 8.11 -1.83 38.02
N ILE A 520 9.20 -2.61 38.05
CA ILE A 520 10.45 -2.23 38.74
C ILE A 520 11.08 -0.96 38.13
N LEU A 521 11.17 -0.88 36.80
CA LEU A 521 11.73 0.28 36.11
C LEU A 521 10.85 1.52 36.30
N TYR A 522 9.53 1.38 36.10
CA TYR A 522 8.57 2.47 36.28
C TYR A 522 8.61 3.00 37.72
N ARG A 523 8.58 2.14 38.75
CA ARG A 523 8.66 2.61 40.16
C ARG A 523 10.00 3.26 40.50
N TYR A 524 11.11 2.81 39.92
CA TYR A 524 12.41 3.45 40.11
C TYR A 524 12.43 4.85 39.48
N TYR A 525 12.04 4.99 38.22
CA TYR A 525 12.07 6.28 37.52
C TYR A 525 11.00 7.26 38.01
N TYR A 526 9.83 6.78 38.42
CA TYR A 526 8.81 7.61 39.06
C TYR A 526 9.28 8.14 40.41
N ALA A 527 9.91 7.31 41.25
CA ALA A 527 10.46 7.75 42.52
C ALA A 527 11.59 8.77 42.34
N ASP A 528 12.52 8.55 41.39
CA ASP A 528 13.57 9.54 41.07
C ASP A 528 13.01 10.85 40.50
N MET A 529 11.99 10.78 39.64
CA MET A 529 11.30 11.96 39.10
C MET A 529 10.69 12.81 40.23
N ILE A 530 9.99 12.20 41.18
CA ILE A 530 9.33 12.89 42.29
C ILE A 530 10.33 13.35 43.38
N GLU A 531 11.39 12.57 43.65
CA GLU A 531 12.39 12.94 44.67
C GLU A 531 13.39 14.01 44.19
N ASN A 532 13.73 14.03 42.89
CA ASN A 532 14.84 14.83 42.36
C ASN A 532 14.47 15.80 41.21
N ASP A 533 13.19 15.96 40.85
CA ASP A 533 12.73 16.75 39.68
C ASP A 533 13.39 16.28 38.36
N SER A 534 13.49 14.95 38.22
CA SER A 534 14.32 14.30 37.20
C SER A 534 13.62 14.23 35.84
N ALA A 535 13.73 15.31 35.06
CA ALA A 535 13.30 15.37 33.65
C ALA A 535 13.97 14.31 32.75
N SER A 536 15.08 13.72 33.18
CA SER A 536 15.69 12.52 32.58
C SER A 536 14.83 11.27 32.79
N SER A 537 14.33 11.05 34.01
CA SER A 537 13.54 9.87 34.36
C SER A 537 12.13 9.92 33.75
N LEU A 538 11.55 11.11 33.60
CA LEU A 538 10.32 11.30 32.80
C LEU A 538 10.50 10.79 31.35
N ARG A 539 11.62 11.10 30.68
CA ARG A 539 11.90 10.59 29.33
C ARG A 539 12.15 9.09 29.27
N ARG A 540 12.56 8.46 30.38
CA ARG A 540 12.73 7.00 30.44
C ARG A 540 11.39 6.30 30.63
N ILE A 541 10.50 6.85 31.47
CA ILE A 541 9.08 6.46 31.55
C ILE A 541 8.44 6.54 30.16
N ASP A 542 8.68 7.63 29.44
CA ASP A 542 8.17 7.85 28.08
C ASP A 542 8.67 6.81 27.08
N ASN A 543 9.98 6.53 27.05
CA ASN A 543 10.54 5.49 26.18
C ASN A 543 10.09 4.07 26.57
N LEU A 544 9.78 3.80 27.84
CA LEU A 544 9.22 2.52 28.29
C LEU A 544 7.76 2.34 27.82
N SER A 545 6.99 3.43 27.68
CA SER A 545 5.59 3.37 27.20
C SER A 545 5.47 2.80 25.78
N ALA A 546 6.50 2.98 24.96
CA ALA A 546 6.62 2.40 23.61
C ALA A 546 7.08 0.93 23.61
N MET A 547 7.36 0.34 24.77
CA MET A 547 7.80 -1.06 24.93
C MET A 547 6.70 -1.89 25.59
N MET A 548 6.36 -1.58 26.85
CA MET A 548 5.35 -2.26 27.66
C MET A 548 5.07 -1.44 28.93
N PHE A 549 3.81 -1.24 29.29
CA PHE A 549 3.41 -0.66 30.57
C PHE A 549 3.45 -1.68 31.73
N PRO A 550 3.31 -1.26 32.99
CA PRO A 550 2.95 -2.19 34.07
C PRO A 550 1.60 -2.87 33.79
N VAL A 551 1.46 -4.16 34.15
CA VAL A 551 0.35 -5.03 33.70
C VAL A 551 -1.04 -4.38 33.71
N PRO A 552 -1.53 -3.73 34.78
CA PRO A 552 -2.88 -3.14 34.77
C PRO A 552 -3.08 -2.08 33.67
N LEU A 553 -2.03 -1.30 33.38
CA LEU A 553 -2.03 -0.27 32.33
C LEU A 553 -1.70 -0.85 30.94
N GLU A 554 -1.12 -2.04 30.88
CA GLU A 554 -0.85 -2.77 29.63
C GLU A 554 -2.08 -3.55 29.15
N GLU A 555 -2.84 -4.15 30.07
CA GLU A 555 -4.19 -4.69 29.81
C GLU A 555 -5.10 -3.59 29.24
N LEU A 556 -5.10 -2.43 29.89
CA LEU A 556 -5.82 -1.24 29.44
C LEU A 556 -5.34 -0.70 28.07
N ARG A 557 -4.04 -0.85 27.75
CA ARG A 557 -3.48 -0.49 26.44
C ARG A 557 -4.14 -1.28 25.31
N VAL A 558 -4.36 -2.57 25.51
CA VAL A 558 -4.99 -3.45 24.52
C VAL A 558 -6.42 -2.97 24.24
N THR A 559 -7.21 -2.77 25.30
CA THR A 559 -8.63 -2.35 25.20
C THR A 559 -8.77 -1.01 24.47
N TYR A 560 -7.97 0.02 24.81
CA TYR A 560 -7.99 1.30 24.08
C TYR A 560 -7.50 1.18 22.64
N THR A 561 -6.50 0.34 22.35
CA THR A 561 -6.00 0.21 20.98
C THR A 561 -7.10 -0.29 20.04
N TYR A 562 -7.91 -1.26 20.48
CA TYR A 562 -9.07 -1.71 19.70
C TYR A 562 -10.17 -0.65 19.61
N GLY A 563 -10.56 -0.02 20.72
CA GLY A 563 -11.62 1.01 20.74
C GLY A 563 -11.27 2.24 19.89
N GLN A 564 -10.07 2.80 20.03
CA GLN A 564 -9.61 3.93 19.22
C GLN A 564 -9.48 3.58 17.74
N SER A 565 -9.09 2.33 17.41
CA SER A 565 -9.08 1.85 16.03
C SER A 565 -10.50 1.78 15.45
N ALA A 566 -11.47 1.27 16.22
CA ALA A 566 -12.87 1.23 15.82
C ALA A 566 -13.45 2.65 15.60
N GLN A 567 -13.18 3.60 16.49
CA GLN A 567 -13.57 5.01 16.31
C GLN A 567 -12.95 5.62 15.03
N THR A 568 -11.65 5.39 14.81
CA THR A 568 -10.92 5.91 13.64
C THR A 568 -11.49 5.35 12.34
N LEU A 569 -11.87 4.07 12.32
CA LEU A 569 -12.53 3.44 11.18
C LEU A 569 -13.94 4.00 10.97
N LEU A 570 -14.78 4.05 12.01
CA LEU A 570 -16.14 4.63 11.93
C LEU A 570 -16.11 6.06 11.39
N GLN A 571 -15.19 6.90 11.88
CA GLN A 571 -14.99 8.25 11.37
C GLN A 571 -14.55 8.25 9.90
N ALA A 572 -13.57 7.43 9.52
CA ALA A 572 -13.09 7.38 8.14
C ALA A 572 -14.18 6.92 7.16
N TYR A 573 -15.02 5.94 7.54
CA TYR A 573 -16.16 5.51 6.74
C TYR A 573 -17.25 6.58 6.69
N LYS A 574 -17.60 7.23 7.81
CA LYS A 574 -18.56 8.36 7.86
C LYS A 574 -18.11 9.55 6.99
N ASP A 575 -16.86 9.96 7.08
CA ASP A 575 -16.28 11.06 6.29
C ASP A 575 -16.17 10.71 4.79
N SER A 576 -16.17 9.42 4.43
CA SER A 576 -16.12 8.94 3.04
C SER A 576 -17.48 8.73 2.38
N TYR A 577 -18.56 8.66 3.17
CA TYR A 577 -19.89 8.29 2.71
C TYR A 577 -20.54 9.41 1.88
N ASP A 578 -21.01 9.07 0.68
CA ASP A 578 -21.83 9.95 -0.17
C ASP A 578 -23.26 9.39 -0.24
N PRO A 579 -24.23 9.93 0.51
CA PRO A 579 -25.63 9.50 0.46
C PRO A 579 -26.27 9.59 -0.94
N SER A 580 -25.67 10.35 -1.88
CA SER A 580 -26.17 10.46 -3.26
C SER A 580 -25.64 9.36 -4.19
N SER A 581 -24.70 8.52 -3.73
CA SER A 581 -24.20 7.35 -4.47
C SER A 581 -25.16 6.17 -4.44
N GLY A 582 -25.82 5.94 -3.29
CA GLY A 582 -26.56 4.70 -3.01
C GLY A 582 -25.67 3.49 -2.66
N GLU A 583 -24.36 3.68 -2.47
CA GLU A 583 -23.43 2.66 -1.99
C GLU A 583 -23.19 2.83 -0.48
N LEU A 584 -23.29 1.74 0.28
CA LEU A 584 -23.07 1.73 1.74
C LEU A 584 -21.58 1.54 2.08
N PRO A 585 -21.09 2.06 3.22
CA PRO A 585 -19.72 1.81 3.68
C PRO A 585 -19.53 0.36 4.15
N GLU A 586 -18.28 -0.10 4.20
CA GLU A 586 -17.93 -1.47 4.62
C GLU A 586 -18.13 -1.69 6.14
N LEU A 587 -18.03 -0.64 6.96
CA LEU A 587 -18.36 -0.65 8.37
C LEU A 587 -19.59 0.23 8.61
N VAL A 588 -20.61 -0.36 9.21
CA VAL A 588 -21.92 0.26 9.47
C VAL A 588 -22.32 0.21 10.95
N GLU A 589 -21.86 -0.80 11.68
CA GLU A 589 -22.20 -1.04 13.09
C GLU A 589 -21.13 -0.50 14.04
N SER A 590 -21.54 0.16 15.14
CA SER A 590 -20.61 0.79 16.10
C SER A 590 -20.27 -0.04 17.34
N THR A 591 -20.80 -1.26 17.45
CA THR A 591 -20.68 -2.19 18.58
C THR A 591 -19.25 -2.40 19.08
N LEU A 592 -18.26 -2.51 18.18
CA LEU A 592 -16.84 -2.62 18.55
C LEU A 592 -16.36 -1.44 19.41
N LEU A 593 -16.68 -0.21 19.01
CA LEU A 593 -16.28 0.98 19.77
C LEU A 593 -17.00 1.04 21.11
N LEU A 594 -18.33 0.84 21.12
CA LEU A 594 -19.12 0.94 22.35
C LEU A 594 -18.66 -0.10 23.39
N TYR A 595 -18.44 -1.35 22.97
CA TYR A 595 -17.90 -2.40 23.83
C TYR A 595 -16.52 -2.04 24.39
N PHE A 596 -15.56 -1.68 23.53
CA PHE A 596 -14.19 -1.39 23.99
C PHE A 596 -14.09 -0.07 24.79
N TYR A 597 -14.99 0.89 24.58
CA TYR A 597 -15.09 2.08 25.43
C TYR A 597 -15.53 1.72 26.85
N GLU A 598 -16.60 0.93 26.99
CA GLU A 598 -17.12 0.52 28.31
C GLU A 598 -16.09 -0.34 29.06
N GLN A 599 -15.53 -1.37 28.40
CA GLN A 599 -14.50 -2.22 29.00
C GLN A 599 -13.25 -1.43 29.45
N ALA A 600 -12.81 -0.46 28.66
CA ALA A 600 -11.65 0.34 29.04
C ALA A 600 -11.97 1.36 30.14
N SER A 601 -13.22 1.81 30.25
CA SER A 601 -13.68 2.68 31.34
C SER A 601 -13.73 1.93 32.68
N ASP A 602 -14.29 0.71 32.72
CA ASP A 602 -14.27 -0.17 33.89
C ASP A 602 -12.84 -0.49 34.36
N GLN A 603 -11.93 -0.74 33.42
CA GLN A 603 -10.51 -0.95 33.70
C GLN A 603 -9.84 0.32 34.24
N ALA A 604 -10.12 1.50 33.66
CA ALA A 604 -9.60 2.77 34.16
C ALA A 604 -10.07 3.09 35.58
N GLU A 605 -11.36 2.90 35.90
CA GLU A 605 -11.88 3.03 37.26
C GLU A 605 -11.19 2.04 38.22
N THR A 606 -11.01 0.79 37.79
CA THR A 606 -10.32 -0.25 38.58
C THR A 606 -8.88 0.14 38.91
N ILE A 607 -8.14 0.74 37.96
CA ILE A 607 -6.77 1.22 38.17
C ILE A 607 -6.75 2.44 39.11
N LEU A 608 -7.66 3.40 38.93
CA LEU A 608 -7.76 4.58 39.80
C LEU A 608 -8.14 4.20 41.24
N ALA A 609 -9.00 3.20 41.41
CA ALA A 609 -9.38 2.65 42.72
C ALA A 609 -8.21 2.03 43.50
N LEU A 610 -7.08 1.69 42.85
CA LEU A 610 -5.86 1.25 43.53
C LEU A 610 -5.23 2.36 44.41
N ASN A 611 -5.54 3.63 44.14
CA ASN A 611 -4.98 4.79 44.83
C ASN A 611 -3.42 4.83 44.85
N ASP A 612 -2.79 4.31 43.79
CA ASP A 612 -1.33 4.36 43.61
C ASP A 612 -0.94 5.56 42.74
N ASN A 613 -0.22 6.51 43.33
CA ASN A 613 0.21 7.75 42.66
C ASN A 613 0.96 7.52 41.34
N MET A 614 1.66 6.39 41.17
CA MET A 614 2.33 6.06 39.92
C MET A 614 1.32 5.67 38.84
N TYR A 615 0.34 4.82 39.17
CA TYR A 615 -0.69 4.42 38.21
C TYR A 615 -1.62 5.57 37.86
N THR A 616 -2.01 6.41 38.83
CA THR A 616 -2.75 7.64 38.56
C THR A 616 -1.96 8.57 37.62
N PHE A 617 -0.66 8.77 37.86
CA PHE A 617 0.19 9.58 36.99
C PHE A 617 0.27 9.02 35.55
N LEU A 618 0.56 7.72 35.40
CA LEU A 618 0.67 7.09 34.08
C LEU A 618 -0.68 7.11 33.33
N TYR A 619 -1.78 6.81 34.02
CA TYR A 619 -3.13 6.94 33.45
C TYR A 619 -3.42 8.36 32.97
N SER A 620 -3.20 9.38 33.81
CA SER A 620 -3.49 10.78 33.47
C SER A 620 -2.62 11.34 32.34
N VAL A 621 -1.42 10.78 32.13
CA VAL A 621 -0.52 11.20 31.03
C VAL A 621 -0.82 10.45 29.73
N TYR A 622 -1.04 9.14 29.78
CA TYR A 622 -1.06 8.29 28.58
C TYR A 622 -2.46 7.83 28.13
N TYR A 623 -3.45 7.76 29.02
CA TYR A 623 -4.75 7.15 28.73
C TYR A 623 -5.95 8.09 28.89
N ALA A 624 -5.95 8.97 29.89
CA ALA A 624 -7.04 9.93 30.09
C ALA A 624 -7.35 10.80 28.84
N PRO A 625 -6.36 11.25 28.03
CA PRO A 625 -6.65 11.94 26.78
C PRO A 625 -7.33 11.06 25.72
N ILE A 626 -6.95 9.79 25.63
CA ILE A 626 -7.53 8.81 24.68
C ILE A 626 -8.98 8.48 25.08
N LEU A 627 -9.24 8.33 26.38
CA LEU A 627 -10.61 8.21 26.91
C LEU A 627 -11.49 9.40 26.54
N SER A 628 -10.96 10.62 26.68
CA SER A 628 -11.71 11.82 26.33
C SER A 628 -12.06 11.83 24.84
N GLU A 629 -11.13 11.46 23.96
CA GLU A 629 -11.38 11.38 22.52
C GLU A 629 -12.42 10.28 22.18
N MET A 630 -12.35 9.11 22.82
CA MET A 630 -13.34 8.04 22.61
C MET A 630 -14.71 8.37 23.22
N LEU A 631 -14.78 9.22 24.25
CA LEU A 631 -16.04 9.66 24.86
C LEU A 631 -16.69 10.81 24.07
N THR A 632 -15.93 11.85 23.73
CA THR A 632 -16.44 13.14 23.23
C THR A 632 -15.98 13.53 21.83
N GLY A 633 -15.06 12.78 21.22
CA GLY A 633 -14.59 13.01 19.85
C GLY A 633 -15.60 12.59 18.78
N SER A 634 -15.26 12.81 17.52
CA SER A 634 -16.12 12.41 16.38
C SER A 634 -16.32 10.90 16.33
N CYS A 635 -17.56 10.48 16.05
CA CYS A 635 -18.03 9.10 16.21
C CYS A 635 -17.77 8.51 17.61
N GLY A 636 -17.58 9.34 18.64
CA GLY A 636 -17.34 8.91 20.02
C GLY A 636 -18.61 8.39 20.71
N TYR A 637 -18.43 7.79 21.89
CA TYR A 637 -19.48 7.14 22.66
C TYR A 637 -20.71 8.05 22.89
N LEU A 638 -20.52 9.34 23.22
CA LEU A 638 -21.65 10.28 23.42
C LEU A 638 -22.32 10.73 22.11
N GLU A 639 -21.59 10.80 20.99
CA GLU A 639 -22.20 11.12 19.69
C GLU A 639 -23.12 9.97 19.26
N LEU A 640 -22.60 8.74 19.33
CA LEU A 640 -23.32 7.53 18.92
C LEU A 640 -24.50 7.19 19.84
N ARG A 641 -24.30 7.20 21.16
CA ARG A 641 -25.37 6.90 22.13
C ARG A 641 -26.41 8.02 22.23
N GLY A 642 -26.10 9.23 21.75
CA GLY A 642 -27.03 10.36 21.74
C GLY A 642 -27.59 10.64 23.13
N ALA A 643 -28.91 10.75 23.26
CA ALA A 643 -29.59 10.91 24.55
C ALA A 643 -29.84 9.56 25.29
N SER A 644 -29.16 8.47 24.92
CA SER A 644 -29.20 7.18 25.63
C SER A 644 -27.87 6.78 26.27
N ALA A 645 -26.92 7.72 26.36
CA ALA A 645 -25.60 7.47 26.94
C ALA A 645 -25.69 7.08 28.43
N TYR A 646 -26.71 7.58 29.14
CA TYR A 646 -26.93 7.33 30.58
C TYR A 646 -28.30 6.70 30.91
N ASP A 647 -29.00 6.13 29.93
CA ASP A 647 -30.27 5.41 30.17
C ASP A 647 -30.02 3.95 30.60
N GLU A 648 -30.43 3.59 31.81
CA GLU A 648 -30.21 2.25 32.40
C GLU A 648 -30.88 1.10 31.61
N ALA A 649 -32.00 1.36 30.93
CA ALA A 649 -32.73 0.33 30.18
C ALA A 649 -32.12 0.09 28.78
N VAL A 650 -31.66 1.15 28.12
CA VAL A 650 -30.89 1.07 26.87
C VAL A 650 -29.51 0.45 27.15
N GLN A 651 -28.86 0.82 28.26
CA GLN A 651 -27.60 0.18 28.68
C GLN A 651 -27.80 -1.31 29.00
N ALA A 652 -28.91 -1.71 29.64
CA ALA A 652 -29.18 -3.12 29.91
C ALA A 652 -29.29 -3.95 28.62
N ILE A 653 -29.86 -3.39 27.54
CA ILE A 653 -29.95 -4.07 26.24
C ILE A 653 -28.58 -4.10 25.54
N TRP A 654 -27.77 -3.04 25.63
CA TRP A 654 -26.38 -3.07 25.18
C TRP A 654 -25.56 -4.14 25.90
N ASN A 655 -25.71 -4.25 27.22
CA ASN A 655 -25.06 -5.29 28.02
C ASN A 655 -25.52 -6.70 27.61
N ASP A 656 -26.83 -6.96 27.52
CA ASP A 656 -27.37 -8.25 27.06
C ASP A 656 -26.90 -8.61 25.64
N TYR A 657 -26.71 -7.60 24.78
CA TYR A 657 -26.20 -7.76 23.42
C TYR A 657 -24.70 -8.05 23.38
N PHE A 658 -23.85 -7.32 24.11
CA PHE A 658 -22.42 -7.63 24.20
C PHE A 658 -22.19 -9.05 24.76
N ASP A 659 -23.02 -9.48 25.72
CA ASP A 659 -23.02 -10.81 26.36
C ASP A 659 -23.53 -11.95 25.43
N LEU A 660 -24.04 -11.60 24.24
CA LEU A 660 -24.34 -12.47 23.10
C LEU A 660 -23.24 -12.39 22.03
N TRP A 661 -22.88 -11.16 21.62
CA TRP A 661 -21.94 -10.85 20.56
C TRP A 661 -20.53 -11.37 20.87
N MET A 662 -20.04 -11.25 22.10
CA MET A 662 -18.77 -11.84 22.52
C MET A 662 -18.76 -13.36 22.40
N LYS A 663 -19.84 -14.04 22.83
CA LYS A 663 -19.95 -15.51 22.74
C LYS A 663 -20.01 -16.00 21.29
N TYR A 664 -20.73 -15.27 20.43
CA TYR A 664 -20.77 -15.53 18.99
C TYR A 664 -19.40 -15.31 18.32
N SER A 665 -18.67 -14.27 18.73
CA SER A 665 -17.31 -13.99 18.25
C SER A 665 -16.28 -15.03 18.69
N GLU A 666 -16.47 -15.65 19.86
CA GLU A 666 -15.65 -16.78 20.34
C GLU A 666 -16.00 -18.12 19.66
N ASP A 667 -17.29 -18.39 19.44
CA ASP A 667 -17.79 -19.61 18.80
C ASP A 667 -19.06 -19.30 17.97
N PRO A 668 -18.96 -19.18 16.64
CA PRO A 668 -20.13 -18.94 15.79
C PRO A 668 -21.20 -20.04 15.85
N THR A 669 -20.88 -21.25 16.35
CA THR A 669 -21.89 -22.32 16.58
C THR A 669 -22.72 -22.10 17.84
N TYR A 670 -22.41 -21.08 18.65
CA TYR A 670 -23.22 -20.66 19.80
C TYR A 670 -24.68 -20.35 19.42
N VAL A 671 -24.95 -19.92 18.17
CA VAL A 671 -26.32 -19.64 17.68
C VAL A 671 -27.23 -20.88 17.69
N ASP A 672 -26.68 -22.09 17.61
CA ASP A 672 -27.43 -23.35 17.67
C ASP A 672 -27.84 -23.75 19.11
N THR A 673 -27.58 -22.91 20.12
CA THR A 673 -27.75 -23.27 21.54
C THR A 673 -29.05 -22.75 22.17
N ASP A 674 -29.61 -23.55 23.09
CA ASP A 674 -30.72 -23.16 23.97
C ASP A 674 -30.42 -21.86 24.75
N GLU A 675 -29.13 -21.58 25.06
CA GLU A 675 -28.73 -20.36 25.78
C GLU A 675 -28.83 -19.12 24.89
N PHE A 676 -28.29 -19.17 23.67
CA PHE A 676 -28.42 -18.09 22.68
C PHE A 676 -29.90 -17.76 22.45
N GLY A 677 -30.72 -18.75 22.14
CA GLY A 677 -32.16 -18.53 21.92
C GLY A 677 -32.87 -17.93 23.14
N THR A 678 -32.48 -18.34 24.36
CA THR A 678 -33.04 -17.77 25.60
C THR A 678 -32.63 -16.31 25.81
N LYS A 679 -31.35 -15.97 25.59
CA LYS A 679 -30.83 -14.60 25.73
C LYS A 679 -31.36 -13.67 24.64
N THR A 680 -31.25 -14.06 23.37
CA THR A 680 -31.75 -13.29 22.21
C THR A 680 -33.24 -13.01 22.33
N ARG A 681 -34.03 -13.96 22.87
CA ARG A 681 -35.43 -13.71 23.21
C ARG A 681 -35.59 -12.63 24.29
N ALA A 682 -34.85 -12.72 25.40
CA ALA A 682 -34.95 -11.76 26.50
C ALA A 682 -34.52 -10.34 26.08
N MET A 683 -33.40 -10.22 25.36
CA MET A 683 -32.89 -8.97 24.78
C MET A 683 -33.93 -8.31 23.86
N PHE A 684 -34.54 -9.08 22.94
CA PHE A 684 -35.56 -8.55 22.04
C PHE A 684 -36.89 -8.24 22.75
N GLU A 685 -37.29 -9.04 23.74
CA GLU A 685 -38.44 -8.73 24.61
C GLU A 685 -38.21 -7.44 25.41
N ALA A 686 -36.98 -7.15 25.87
CA ALA A 686 -36.63 -5.88 26.51
C ALA A 686 -36.70 -4.70 25.51
N PHE A 687 -36.04 -4.83 24.37
CA PHE A 687 -35.98 -3.81 23.32
C PHE A 687 -37.37 -3.40 22.78
N VAL A 688 -38.28 -4.35 22.56
CA VAL A 688 -39.67 -4.08 22.13
C VAL A 688 -40.52 -3.42 23.23
N ASN A 689 -40.12 -3.54 24.50
CA ASN A 689 -40.80 -2.90 25.63
C ASN A 689 -40.29 -1.49 25.97
N LEU A 690 -39.15 -1.07 25.41
CA LEU A 690 -38.68 0.33 25.46
C LEU A 690 -39.74 1.34 24.97
N MET A 691 -39.49 2.62 25.27
CA MET A 691 -40.19 3.74 24.65
C MET A 691 -39.63 4.04 23.25
N PRO A 692 -40.42 4.63 22.31
CA PRO A 692 -39.99 4.81 20.92
C PRO A 692 -38.69 5.61 20.77
N ASN A 693 -38.49 6.61 21.63
CA ASN A 693 -37.27 7.41 21.68
C ASN A 693 -36.05 6.60 22.18
N GLN A 694 -36.23 5.72 23.16
CA GLN A 694 -35.16 4.82 23.61
C GLN A 694 -34.81 3.79 22.51
N GLN A 695 -35.81 3.30 21.77
CA GLN A 695 -35.59 2.45 20.59
C GLN A 695 -34.82 3.19 19.50
N MET A 696 -35.21 4.44 19.21
CA MET A 696 -34.53 5.30 18.22
C MET A 696 -33.06 5.51 18.58
N PHE A 697 -32.75 5.94 19.80
CA PHE A 697 -31.36 6.16 20.21
C PHE A 697 -30.55 4.86 20.30
N PHE A 698 -31.17 3.73 20.68
CA PHE A 698 -30.50 2.42 20.59
C PHE A 698 -30.12 2.09 19.14
N ILE A 699 -31.07 2.17 18.19
CA ILE A 699 -30.80 1.86 16.77
C ILE A 699 -29.78 2.84 16.17
N GLN A 700 -29.85 4.13 16.50
CA GLN A 700 -28.84 5.13 16.09
C GLN A 700 -27.43 4.80 16.63
N SER A 701 -27.34 4.33 17.87
CA SER A 701 -26.06 3.94 18.48
C SER A 701 -25.51 2.63 17.94
N LEU A 702 -26.39 1.75 17.44
CA LEU A 702 -26.04 0.50 16.79
C LEU A 702 -25.56 0.75 15.36
N TYR A 703 -26.34 1.48 14.57
CA TYR A 703 -26.14 1.78 13.15
C TYR A 703 -26.01 3.30 12.94
N TYR A 704 -24.78 3.80 12.83
CA TYR A 704 -24.50 5.24 12.89
C TYR A 704 -25.03 6.05 11.69
N LEU A 705 -25.42 5.39 10.60
CA LEU A 705 -26.07 5.99 9.42
C LEU A 705 -27.60 5.99 9.47
N TYR A 706 -28.22 5.46 10.53
CA TYR A 706 -29.67 5.46 10.70
C TYR A 706 -30.36 6.85 10.54
N PRO A 707 -29.74 8.00 10.92
CA PRO A 707 -30.31 9.32 10.64
C PRO A 707 -30.45 9.66 9.14
N ASP A 708 -29.58 9.10 8.29
CA ASP A 708 -29.62 9.27 6.83
C ASP A 708 -30.45 8.18 6.13
N LEU A 709 -30.55 6.99 6.75
CA LEU A 709 -31.21 5.80 6.24
C LEU A 709 -32.24 5.23 7.25
N PRO A 710 -33.41 5.87 7.38
CA PRO A 710 -34.46 5.42 8.30
C PRO A 710 -35.06 4.07 7.89
N ALA A 711 -35.48 3.27 8.88
CA ALA A 711 -36.06 1.94 8.72
C ALA A 711 -35.15 0.89 8.04
N SER A 712 -33.83 1.02 8.24
CA SER A 712 -32.80 0.07 7.78
C SER A 712 -32.03 -0.62 8.92
N GLY A 713 -32.36 -0.35 10.19
CA GLY A 713 -31.59 -0.83 11.35
C GLY A 713 -31.91 -2.27 11.77
N LEU A 714 -33.15 -2.74 11.55
CA LEU A 714 -33.61 -4.09 11.92
C LEU A 714 -34.32 -4.81 10.76
N TYR A 715 -34.91 -4.07 9.81
CA TYR A 715 -35.42 -4.63 8.56
C TYR A 715 -34.29 -4.90 7.55
N PRO A 716 -34.35 -5.97 6.72
CA PRO A 716 -33.32 -6.29 5.75
C PRO A 716 -33.61 -5.54 4.45
N ASP A 717 -33.02 -4.35 4.28
CA ASP A 717 -33.06 -3.67 2.99
C ASP A 717 -31.99 -4.23 2.03
N HIS A 718 -32.31 -4.26 0.74
CA HIS A 718 -31.43 -4.78 -0.32
C HIS A 718 -30.87 -6.19 0.01
N ASP A 719 -31.74 -7.06 0.52
CA ASP A 719 -31.45 -8.44 0.96
C ASP A 719 -30.36 -8.58 2.05
N THR A 720 -30.04 -7.49 2.79
CA THR A 720 -28.91 -7.41 3.73
C THR A 720 -29.35 -6.89 5.11
N LEU A 721 -28.76 -7.40 6.20
CA LEU A 721 -28.89 -6.82 7.55
C LEU A 721 -27.61 -6.06 7.91
N PHE A 722 -27.74 -4.85 8.46
CA PHE A 722 -26.61 -3.97 8.78
C PHE A 722 -26.14 -4.04 10.24
N SER A 723 -26.56 -5.07 10.99
CA SER A 723 -26.02 -5.35 12.33
C SER A 723 -26.08 -6.84 12.72
N ASP A 724 -25.14 -7.27 13.57
CA ASP A 724 -25.18 -8.57 14.24
C ASP A 724 -26.38 -8.67 15.20
N PHE A 725 -26.79 -7.56 15.85
CA PHE A 725 -28.00 -7.48 16.68
C PHE A 725 -29.27 -7.91 15.92
N ALA A 726 -29.50 -7.33 14.74
CA ALA A 726 -30.60 -7.73 13.87
C ALA A 726 -30.41 -9.18 13.38
N THR A 727 -29.20 -9.55 12.99
CA THR A 727 -28.87 -10.91 12.52
C THR A 727 -29.18 -11.97 13.57
N PHE A 728 -28.91 -11.73 14.86
CA PHE A 728 -29.24 -12.65 15.95
C PHE A 728 -30.75 -12.81 16.11
N ILE A 729 -31.50 -11.70 16.06
CA ILE A 729 -32.97 -11.69 16.14
C ILE A 729 -33.56 -12.53 14.99
N TYR A 730 -33.11 -12.32 13.74
CA TYR A 730 -33.59 -13.10 12.59
C TYR A 730 -33.19 -14.58 12.70
N THR A 731 -31.92 -14.88 13.00
CA THR A 731 -31.41 -16.25 13.14
C THR A 731 -32.24 -17.06 14.14
N TYR A 732 -32.57 -16.46 15.29
CA TYR A 732 -33.43 -17.10 16.29
C TYR A 732 -34.90 -17.22 15.84
N TYR A 733 -35.56 -16.10 15.50
CA TYR A 733 -37.00 -16.13 15.26
C TYR A 733 -37.39 -16.85 13.97
N LEU A 734 -36.62 -16.75 12.88
CA LEU A 734 -36.90 -17.51 11.66
C LEU A 734 -36.80 -19.03 11.91
N THR A 735 -35.82 -19.47 12.70
CA THR A 735 -35.63 -20.87 13.09
C THR A 735 -36.81 -21.40 13.91
N GLU A 736 -37.24 -20.68 14.95
CA GLU A 736 -38.33 -21.14 15.82
C GLU A 736 -39.71 -21.12 15.11
N LEU A 737 -39.96 -20.08 14.29
CA LEU A 737 -41.14 -19.97 13.42
C LEU A 737 -41.13 -20.98 12.26
N LYS A 738 -39.97 -21.55 11.94
CA LYS A 738 -39.72 -22.45 10.79
C LYS A 738 -40.02 -21.77 9.45
N VAL A 739 -39.47 -20.56 9.30
CA VAL A 739 -39.47 -19.82 8.04
C VAL A 739 -38.27 -20.27 7.20
N ASP A 740 -38.55 -20.74 5.99
CA ASP A 740 -37.54 -20.94 4.95
C ASP A 740 -37.59 -19.73 4.00
N ILE A 741 -36.62 -18.83 4.11
CA ILE A 741 -36.51 -17.63 3.26
C ILE A 741 -36.03 -17.93 1.83
N THR A 742 -35.62 -19.17 1.54
CA THR A 742 -35.24 -19.60 0.18
C THR A 742 -36.43 -20.13 -0.64
N SER A 743 -37.60 -20.18 -0.02
CA SER A 743 -38.86 -20.63 -0.62
C SER A 743 -39.50 -19.57 -1.52
N GLU A 744 -39.95 -19.96 -2.72
CA GLU A 744 -40.83 -19.13 -3.57
C GLU A 744 -42.27 -19.01 -3.01
N ASP A 745 -42.69 -19.88 -2.08
CA ASP A 745 -43.99 -19.80 -1.41
C ASP A 745 -43.96 -18.77 -0.26
N ALA A 746 -44.82 -17.74 -0.34
CA ALA A 746 -44.95 -16.68 0.67
C ALA A 746 -45.35 -17.20 2.06
N ASN A 747 -44.82 -16.56 3.12
CA ASN A 747 -44.93 -17.04 4.49
C ASN A 747 -45.48 -15.98 5.44
N THR A 748 -46.76 -16.10 5.81
CA THR A 748 -47.46 -15.12 6.66
C THR A 748 -46.85 -14.93 8.06
N ALA A 749 -46.04 -15.87 8.56
CA ALA A 749 -45.28 -15.65 9.81
C ALA A 749 -44.10 -14.69 9.60
N TYR A 750 -43.46 -14.73 8.44
CA TYR A 750 -42.42 -13.79 8.00
C TYR A 750 -43.03 -12.43 7.71
N ASP A 751 -44.08 -12.39 6.88
CA ASP A 751 -44.77 -11.15 6.47
C ASP A 751 -45.18 -10.31 7.69
N VAL A 752 -45.82 -10.94 8.70
CA VAL A 752 -46.21 -10.23 9.93
C VAL A 752 -45.01 -9.81 10.78
N PHE A 753 -43.94 -10.60 10.82
CA PHE A 753 -42.74 -10.28 11.60
C PHE A 753 -41.98 -9.07 11.03
N THR A 754 -41.77 -9.03 9.71
CA THR A 754 -41.05 -7.94 9.06
C THR A 754 -41.87 -6.65 9.01
N SER A 755 -43.18 -6.71 8.75
CA SER A 755 -44.06 -5.53 8.88
C SER A 755 -44.10 -4.98 10.31
N LEU A 756 -43.99 -5.82 11.35
CA LEU A 756 -43.89 -5.34 12.74
C LEU A 756 -42.54 -4.67 13.04
N LEU A 757 -41.43 -5.15 12.47
CA LEU A 757 -40.11 -4.50 12.60
C LEU A 757 -40.08 -3.14 11.90
N LEU A 758 -40.58 -3.05 10.67
CA LEU A 758 -40.75 -1.77 9.96
C LEU A 758 -41.63 -0.81 10.76
N ALA A 759 -42.77 -1.28 11.28
CA ALA A 759 -43.62 -0.47 12.16
C ALA A 759 -42.90 -0.01 13.44
N LEU A 760 -41.98 -0.80 13.99
CA LEU A 760 -41.15 -0.38 15.13
C LEU A 760 -40.20 0.76 14.74
N GLU A 761 -39.45 0.61 13.65
CA GLU A 761 -38.44 1.59 13.23
C GLU A 761 -39.08 2.92 12.79
N TRP A 762 -40.16 2.88 12.00
CA TRP A 762 -40.90 4.08 11.61
C TRP A 762 -41.51 4.79 12.83
N TYR A 763 -42.04 4.06 13.82
CA TYR A 763 -42.58 4.67 15.03
C TYR A 763 -41.48 5.24 15.94
N ALA A 764 -40.30 4.61 16.00
CA ALA A 764 -39.13 5.14 16.68
C ALA A 764 -38.64 6.44 16.04
N ASN A 765 -38.63 6.52 14.71
CA ASN A 765 -38.33 7.73 13.93
C ASN A 765 -39.42 8.81 13.94
N GLY A 766 -40.56 8.57 14.60
CA GLY A 766 -41.68 9.51 14.63
C GLY A 766 -42.49 9.61 13.33
N ASP A 767 -42.24 8.75 12.34
CA ASP A 767 -43.05 8.66 11.12
C ASP A 767 -44.34 7.87 11.41
N ILE A 768 -45.37 8.62 11.79
CA ILE A 768 -46.69 8.10 12.13
C ILE A 768 -47.42 7.51 10.93
N GLU A 769 -47.17 8.01 9.71
CA GLU A 769 -47.88 7.57 8.51
C GLU A 769 -47.38 6.18 8.10
N ASN A 770 -46.05 6.03 7.91
CA ASN A 770 -45.43 4.74 7.61
C ASN A 770 -45.68 3.73 8.75
N PHE A 771 -45.57 4.14 10.02
CA PHE A 771 -45.94 3.28 11.15
C PHE A 771 -47.36 2.71 11.01
N CYS A 772 -48.33 3.55 10.67
CA CYS A 772 -49.73 3.14 10.57
C CYS A 772 -49.99 2.27 9.32
N GLU A 773 -49.33 2.53 8.19
CA GLU A 773 -49.40 1.68 6.99
C GLU A 773 -48.84 0.27 7.28
N TRP A 774 -47.62 0.16 7.80
CA TRP A 774 -47.02 -1.14 8.14
C TRP A 774 -47.80 -1.89 9.23
N MET A 775 -48.43 -1.17 10.17
CA MET A 775 -49.37 -1.78 11.12
C MET A 775 -50.67 -2.26 10.49
N GLN A 776 -51.20 -1.58 9.45
CA GLN A 776 -52.33 -2.11 8.68
C GLN A 776 -51.95 -3.37 7.90
N GLU A 777 -50.75 -3.45 7.33
CA GLU A 777 -50.27 -4.66 6.65
C GLU A 777 -50.11 -5.82 7.65
N ALA A 778 -49.40 -5.60 8.76
CA ALA A 778 -49.22 -6.58 9.84
C ALA A 778 -50.56 -7.07 10.40
N GLN A 779 -51.54 -6.18 10.62
CA GLN A 779 -52.89 -6.57 11.05
C GLN A 779 -53.66 -7.32 9.97
N THR A 780 -53.51 -6.97 8.69
CA THR A 780 -54.22 -7.62 7.58
C THR A 780 -53.72 -9.04 7.36
N ALA A 781 -52.40 -9.24 7.42
CA ALA A 781 -51.78 -10.56 7.38
C ALA A 781 -52.13 -11.38 8.64
N TYR A 782 -52.02 -10.79 9.83
CA TYR A 782 -52.29 -11.50 11.09
C TYR A 782 -53.75 -11.93 11.25
N ASN A 783 -54.71 -11.08 10.89
CA ASN A 783 -56.16 -11.32 11.03
C ASN A 783 -56.83 -11.87 9.75
N GLY A 784 -56.03 -12.21 8.73
CA GLY A 784 -56.49 -12.76 7.46
C GLY A 784 -56.91 -14.23 7.54
N ALA A 785 -56.63 -14.99 6.48
CA ALA A 785 -56.94 -16.43 6.41
C ALA A 785 -55.90 -17.34 7.11
N TRP A 786 -55.08 -16.78 8.00
CA TRP A 786 -53.99 -17.49 8.67
C TRP A 786 -54.50 -18.19 9.94
N GLU A 787 -54.45 -19.52 9.94
CA GLU A 787 -54.90 -20.38 11.03
C GLU A 787 -53.94 -21.57 11.23
N GLY A 788 -54.01 -22.22 12.40
CA GLY A 788 -53.30 -23.48 12.69
C GLY A 788 -51.90 -23.29 13.27
N THR A 789 -51.09 -24.34 13.22
CA THR A 789 -49.89 -24.49 14.07
C THR A 789 -48.79 -23.46 13.80
N SER A 790 -48.69 -22.87 12.60
CA SER A 790 -47.75 -21.79 12.34
C SER A 790 -48.15 -20.50 13.07
N LYS A 791 -49.45 -20.19 13.12
CA LYS A 791 -49.98 -19.07 13.91
C LYS A 791 -49.86 -19.33 15.41
N GLU A 792 -50.20 -20.54 15.87
CA GLU A 792 -50.00 -20.94 17.28
C GLU A 792 -48.53 -20.84 17.71
N THR A 793 -47.58 -21.11 16.79
CA THR A 793 -46.14 -20.91 17.03
C THR A 793 -45.82 -19.42 17.10
N PHE A 794 -46.23 -18.61 16.12
CA PHE A 794 -46.00 -17.16 16.15
C PHE A 794 -46.55 -16.51 17.42
N ASP A 795 -47.78 -16.83 17.82
CA ASP A 795 -48.42 -16.29 19.03
C ASP A 795 -47.64 -16.65 20.31
N SER A 796 -46.89 -17.75 20.33
CA SER A 796 -46.06 -18.19 21.45
C SER A 796 -44.65 -17.55 21.49
N TYR A 797 -44.17 -17.01 20.36
CA TYR A 797 -42.83 -16.41 20.26
C TYR A 797 -42.89 -14.90 20.10
N LEU A 798 -43.68 -14.38 19.17
CA LEU A 798 -43.79 -12.95 18.85
C LEU A 798 -45.15 -12.33 19.24
N GLY A 799 -46.04 -13.09 19.89
CA GLY A 799 -47.32 -12.57 20.38
C GLY A 799 -47.19 -11.37 21.33
N PHE A 800 -46.06 -11.22 22.05
CA PHE A 800 -45.79 -10.03 22.87
C PHE A 800 -45.64 -8.78 22.00
N PHE A 801 -44.86 -8.87 20.92
CA PHE A 801 -44.54 -7.79 19.99
C PHE A 801 -45.79 -7.32 19.25
N TYR A 802 -46.56 -8.26 18.67
CA TYR A 802 -47.82 -7.95 18.01
C TYR A 802 -48.81 -7.23 18.96
N ASN A 803 -49.01 -7.72 20.19
CA ASN A 803 -49.94 -7.09 21.14
C ASN A 803 -49.47 -5.70 21.61
N ARG A 804 -48.17 -5.50 21.81
CA ARG A 804 -47.55 -4.19 22.13
C ARG A 804 -47.83 -3.18 21.01
N TYR A 805 -47.59 -3.55 19.76
CA TYR A 805 -47.68 -2.63 18.62
C TYR A 805 -49.12 -2.40 18.14
N VAL A 806 -49.99 -3.40 18.24
CA VAL A 806 -51.45 -3.18 18.11
C VAL A 806 -51.97 -2.20 19.18
N THR A 807 -51.43 -2.22 20.40
CA THR A 807 -51.83 -1.26 21.45
C THR A 807 -51.38 0.16 21.12
N LEU A 808 -50.19 0.34 20.52
CA LEU A 808 -49.71 1.64 20.04
C LEU A 808 -50.52 2.15 18.85
N PHE A 809 -50.73 1.32 17.82
CA PHE A 809 -51.52 1.66 16.64
C PHE A 809 -52.96 2.08 16.97
N ASN A 810 -53.58 1.44 17.98
CA ASN A 810 -54.91 1.82 18.46
C ASN A 810 -55.00 3.26 19.00
N ARG A 811 -53.89 3.98 19.21
CA ARG A 811 -53.87 5.42 19.54
C ARG A 811 -54.11 6.35 18.34
N PHE A 812 -54.10 5.85 17.10
CA PHE A 812 -54.19 6.67 15.89
C PHE A 812 -55.50 6.46 15.12
N GLU A 813 -55.92 7.46 14.35
CA GLU A 813 -57.09 7.41 13.44
C GLU A 813 -56.83 8.17 12.14
N GLU A 814 -57.35 7.61 11.03
CA GLU A 814 -57.46 8.31 9.76
C GLU A 814 -58.35 9.56 9.90
N LYS A 815 -57.83 10.74 9.52
CA LYS A 815 -58.65 11.94 9.28
C LYS A 815 -58.51 12.42 7.85
N THR A 816 -59.63 12.83 7.25
CA THR A 816 -59.61 13.54 5.97
C THR A 816 -59.19 14.99 6.20
N VAL A 817 -58.07 15.41 5.63
CA VAL A 817 -57.53 16.76 5.73
C VAL A 817 -57.71 17.48 4.39
N GLU A 818 -58.13 18.75 4.42
CA GLU A 818 -58.29 19.58 3.21
C GLU A 818 -57.03 20.44 3.02
N GLY A 819 -56.23 20.10 2.00
CA GLY A 819 -54.96 20.75 1.69
C GLY A 819 -55.14 22.19 1.21
N SER A 820 -54.06 22.97 1.24
CA SER A 820 -54.08 24.40 0.85
C SER A 820 -54.43 24.68 -0.62
N ASP A 821 -54.49 23.65 -1.46
CA ASP A 821 -54.94 23.68 -2.86
C ASP A 821 -56.40 23.24 -3.07
N GLY A 822 -57.08 22.76 -2.02
CA GLY A 822 -58.44 22.22 -2.07
C GLY A 822 -58.53 20.75 -2.49
N GLN A 823 -57.42 20.00 -2.50
CA GLN A 823 -57.47 18.54 -2.52
C GLN A 823 -57.70 17.99 -1.10
N THR A 824 -58.16 16.74 -0.99
CA THR A 824 -58.34 16.06 0.29
C THR A 824 -57.44 14.85 0.39
N SER A 825 -56.51 14.90 1.33
CA SER A 825 -55.71 13.78 1.82
C SER A 825 -56.50 12.99 2.86
N THR A 826 -56.05 11.76 3.13
CA THR A 826 -56.31 11.09 4.40
C THR A 826 -54.95 10.93 5.07
N GLU A 827 -54.86 11.27 6.34
CA GLU A 827 -53.62 11.32 7.12
C GLU A 827 -53.86 10.65 8.47
N TRP A 828 -52.87 9.92 8.98
CA TRP A 828 -52.92 9.31 10.30
C TRP A 828 -52.60 10.33 11.39
N VAL A 829 -53.54 10.52 12.32
CA VAL A 829 -53.36 11.44 13.44
C VAL A 829 -53.61 10.75 14.78
N TYR A 830 -52.92 11.24 15.81
CA TYR A 830 -53.16 10.79 17.18
C TYR A 830 -54.58 11.13 17.64
N LYS A 831 -55.19 10.23 18.43
CA LYS A 831 -56.50 10.44 19.08
C LYS A 831 -56.36 11.43 20.23
N GLU A 832 -56.60 12.69 19.93
CA GLU A 832 -56.52 13.85 20.84
C GLU A 832 -57.14 13.57 22.22
N VAL A 833 -56.32 13.73 23.28
CA VAL A 833 -56.74 13.56 24.68
C VAL A 833 -57.09 14.91 25.26
N SER A 834 -58.28 15.04 25.86
CA SER A 834 -58.68 16.26 26.54
C SER A 834 -57.95 16.41 27.87
N LEU A 835 -56.94 17.29 27.92
CA LEU A 835 -56.06 17.45 29.08
C LEU A 835 -56.74 18.08 30.31
N GLY A 836 -57.85 18.81 30.12
CA GLY A 836 -58.62 19.41 31.22
C GLY A 836 -57.76 20.33 32.10
N ASP A 837 -57.83 20.14 33.42
CA ASP A 837 -57.04 20.92 34.39
C ASP A 837 -55.51 20.67 34.27
N ALA A 838 -55.07 19.57 33.64
CA ALA A 838 -53.65 19.28 33.44
C ALA A 838 -53.01 20.09 32.30
N GLN A 839 -53.82 20.76 31.46
CA GLN A 839 -53.37 21.63 30.37
C GLN A 839 -52.26 22.61 30.82
N THR A 840 -52.44 23.26 31.97
CA THR A 840 -51.48 24.23 32.49
C THR A 840 -50.15 23.61 32.92
N SER A 841 -50.10 22.34 33.33
CA SER A 841 -48.83 21.66 33.61
C SER A 841 -48.12 21.23 32.32
N PHE A 842 -48.85 20.90 31.25
CA PHE A 842 -48.27 20.67 29.92
C PHE A 842 -47.72 21.97 29.30
N GLU A 843 -48.43 23.09 29.43
CA GLU A 843 -47.98 24.42 29.00
C GLU A 843 -46.66 24.82 29.70
N LYS A 844 -46.64 24.80 31.04
CA LYS A 844 -45.42 25.08 31.82
C LYS A 844 -44.25 24.13 31.50
N LEU A 845 -44.55 22.86 31.20
CA LEU A 845 -43.53 21.88 30.85
C LEU A 845 -42.91 22.20 29.50
N ALA A 846 -43.71 22.60 28.50
CA ALA A 846 -43.22 23.07 27.21
C ALA A 846 -42.34 24.33 27.38
N ASP A 847 -42.80 25.35 28.13
CA ASP A 847 -42.00 26.56 28.44
C ASP A 847 -40.64 26.22 29.08
N ALA A 848 -40.57 25.17 29.91
CA ALA A 848 -39.34 24.72 30.56
C ALA A 848 -38.44 23.91 29.62
N ILE A 849 -39.03 23.10 28.73
CA ILE A 849 -38.35 22.34 27.66
C ILE A 849 -37.70 23.30 26.66
N ASP A 850 -38.38 24.37 26.26
CA ASP A 850 -37.83 25.40 25.37
C ASP A 850 -36.56 26.03 25.98
N GLY A 851 -36.57 26.26 27.31
CA GLY A 851 -35.39 26.69 28.06
C GLY A 851 -34.23 25.69 28.01
N THR A 852 -34.46 24.41 28.35
CA THR A 852 -33.39 23.39 28.27
C THR A 852 -32.85 23.22 26.86
N SER A 853 -33.72 23.26 25.85
CA SER A 853 -33.36 23.09 24.44
C SER A 853 -32.53 24.27 23.93
N LEU A 854 -32.96 25.51 24.21
CA LEU A 854 -32.22 26.72 23.86
C LEU A 854 -30.83 26.74 24.51
N ALA A 855 -30.71 26.31 25.77
CA ALA A 855 -29.41 26.22 26.44
C ALA A 855 -28.50 25.15 25.80
N LYS A 856 -29.03 23.95 25.51
CA LYS A 856 -28.30 22.89 24.79
C LYS A 856 -27.76 23.40 23.45
N THR A 857 -28.57 24.11 22.67
CA THR A 857 -28.14 24.67 21.37
C THR A 857 -26.98 25.67 21.47
N TYR A 858 -26.86 26.40 22.59
CA TYR A 858 -25.71 27.28 22.84
C TYR A 858 -24.48 26.57 23.41
N ILE A 859 -24.65 25.41 24.05
CA ILE A 859 -23.57 24.60 24.62
C ILE A 859 -22.97 23.62 23.58
N GLU A 860 -23.81 23.08 22.69
CA GLU A 860 -23.47 21.97 21.79
C GLU A 860 -23.73 22.31 20.31
N ASP A 861 -24.95 22.68 19.93
CA ASP A 861 -25.40 22.63 18.52
C ASP A 861 -24.87 23.77 17.61
N LEU A 862 -24.15 24.76 18.16
CA LEU A 862 -23.72 25.97 17.43
C LEU A 862 -22.19 26.06 17.19
N THR A 863 -21.43 25.00 17.49
CA THR A 863 -19.94 24.93 17.35
C THR A 863 -19.42 25.40 15.98
N ASP A 864 -20.12 25.07 14.90
CA ASP A 864 -19.73 25.43 13.53
C ASP A 864 -19.86 26.94 13.22
N PHE A 865 -20.58 27.68 14.07
CA PHE A 865 -20.94 29.08 13.84
C PHE A 865 -20.37 30.03 14.90
N MET A 866 -20.11 29.55 16.12
CA MET A 866 -19.51 30.32 17.22
C MET A 866 -18.90 29.41 18.30
N ASP A 867 -17.99 29.98 19.11
CA ASP A 867 -17.49 29.30 20.32
C ASP A 867 -18.67 28.95 21.26
N PRO A 868 -18.72 27.74 21.85
CA PRO A 868 -19.76 27.34 22.80
C PRO A 868 -19.94 28.30 23.97
N VAL A 869 -21.20 28.58 24.30
CA VAL A 869 -21.58 29.43 25.43
C VAL A 869 -22.10 28.56 26.56
N ALA A 870 -21.37 28.52 27.68
CA ALA A 870 -21.60 27.66 28.83
C ALA A 870 -22.86 28.03 29.66
N LEU A 871 -24.06 27.94 29.06
CA LEU A 871 -25.36 28.21 29.68
C LEU A 871 -25.82 27.10 30.66
N TYR A 872 -24.89 26.44 31.35
CA TYR A 872 -25.20 25.33 32.27
C TYR A 872 -26.15 25.73 33.40
N LEU A 873 -25.98 26.92 34.00
CA LEU A 873 -26.88 27.42 35.04
C LEU A 873 -28.32 27.67 34.52
N PRO A 874 -28.55 28.40 33.40
CA PRO A 874 -29.86 28.47 32.74
C PRO A 874 -30.46 27.12 32.36
N PHE A 875 -29.63 26.18 31.87
CA PHE A 875 -30.06 24.81 31.57
C PHE A 875 -30.58 24.13 32.83
N LEU A 876 -29.78 24.05 33.90
CA LEU A 876 -30.12 23.35 35.14
C LEU A 876 -31.37 23.97 35.80
N ALA A 877 -31.49 25.30 35.79
CA ALA A 877 -32.66 25.99 36.30
C ALA A 877 -33.95 25.70 35.50
N SER A 878 -33.83 25.53 34.18
CA SER A 878 -34.94 25.11 33.33
C SER A 878 -35.26 23.62 33.51
N TYR A 879 -34.23 22.77 33.64
CA TYR A 879 -34.38 21.34 33.87
C TYR A 879 -35.05 21.02 35.21
N GLU A 880 -34.75 21.73 36.30
CA GLU A 880 -35.49 21.54 37.56
C GLU A 880 -36.99 21.92 37.42
N ARG A 881 -37.32 22.90 36.57
CA ARG A 881 -38.73 23.16 36.19
C ARG A 881 -39.32 22.02 35.37
N VAL A 882 -38.59 21.49 34.38
CA VAL A 882 -38.98 20.30 33.60
C VAL A 882 -39.31 19.13 34.54
N ARG A 883 -38.40 18.80 35.47
CA ARG A 883 -38.56 17.72 36.44
C ARG A 883 -39.78 17.92 37.35
N ILE A 884 -40.03 19.16 37.81
CA ILE A 884 -41.22 19.50 38.61
C ILE A 884 -42.51 19.30 37.80
N TYR A 885 -42.60 19.86 36.59
CA TYR A 885 -43.85 19.85 35.82
C TYR A 885 -44.16 18.49 35.17
N ALA A 886 -43.15 17.73 34.76
CA ALA A 886 -43.31 16.31 34.42
C ALA A 886 -43.79 15.51 35.65
N GLY A 887 -43.28 15.81 36.84
CA GLY A 887 -43.76 15.27 38.11
C GLY A 887 -45.23 15.59 38.42
N GLU A 888 -45.68 16.84 38.19
CA GLU A 888 -47.10 17.24 38.31
C GLU A 888 -48.00 16.38 37.40
N ILE A 889 -47.58 16.14 36.16
CA ILE A 889 -48.33 15.36 35.16
C ILE A 889 -48.35 13.86 35.52
N LEU A 890 -47.20 13.29 35.86
CA LEU A 890 -47.08 11.87 36.22
C LEU A 890 -47.75 11.53 37.56
N ALA A 891 -47.97 12.51 38.44
CA ALA A 891 -48.72 12.37 39.68
C ALA A 891 -50.26 12.32 39.49
N ASN A 892 -50.78 12.58 38.28
CA ASN A 892 -52.21 12.49 37.99
C ASN A 892 -52.76 11.06 38.19
N GLU A 893 -54.05 10.90 38.51
CA GLU A 893 -54.69 9.58 38.61
C GLU A 893 -55.22 9.06 37.26
N ASP A 894 -55.44 9.93 36.27
CA ASP A 894 -55.93 9.54 34.95
C ASP A 894 -54.78 9.05 34.04
N GLN A 895 -54.84 7.77 33.66
CA GLN A 895 -53.86 7.16 32.76
C GLN A 895 -53.84 7.82 31.37
N ASN A 896 -54.96 8.36 30.88
CA ASN A 896 -55.00 9.03 29.57
C ASN A 896 -54.10 10.27 29.54
N ILE A 897 -53.93 10.96 30.68
CA ILE A 897 -53.06 12.13 30.82
C ILE A 897 -51.58 11.72 30.80
N LYS A 898 -51.23 10.58 31.40
CA LYS A 898 -49.86 10.03 31.34
C LYS A 898 -49.54 9.53 29.95
N ASP A 899 -50.47 8.80 29.35
CA ASP A 899 -50.39 8.35 27.96
C ASP A 899 -50.24 9.53 26.99
N ALA A 900 -50.89 10.67 27.26
CA ALA A 900 -50.71 11.88 26.47
C ALA A 900 -49.30 12.47 26.60
N TYR A 901 -48.74 12.55 27.82
CA TYR A 901 -47.35 12.97 28.04
C TYR A 901 -46.33 12.08 27.30
N TYR A 902 -46.57 10.78 27.28
CA TYR A 902 -45.69 9.79 26.66
C TYR A 902 -45.86 9.61 25.15
N PHE A 903 -47.06 9.82 24.59
CA PHE A 903 -47.38 9.44 23.21
C PHE A 903 -48.16 10.48 22.38
N MET A 904 -48.71 11.56 22.97
CA MET A 904 -49.48 12.56 22.22
C MET A 904 -48.59 13.69 21.70
N PRO A 905 -48.57 13.94 20.38
CA PRO A 905 -47.92 15.11 19.77
C PRO A 905 -48.35 16.45 20.40
N TYR A 906 -47.41 17.33 20.74
CA TYR A 906 -47.68 18.60 21.42
C TYR A 906 -47.06 19.83 20.71
N GLY A 907 -47.57 21.04 20.97
CA GLY A 907 -47.07 22.31 20.39
C GLY A 907 -47.69 22.73 19.04
N GLU A 908 -47.01 23.61 18.30
CA GLU A 908 -47.33 24.02 16.91
C GLU A 908 -46.21 23.59 15.94
N GLY A 909 -46.56 23.14 14.73
CA GLY A 909 -45.62 22.51 13.79
C GLY A 909 -46.28 21.44 12.90
N ASN A 910 -45.54 20.89 11.93
CA ASN A 910 -46.01 19.82 11.05
C ASN A 910 -45.73 18.42 11.61
N TYR A 911 -44.52 18.21 12.11
CA TYR A 911 -44.13 17.03 12.90
C TYR A 911 -43.95 17.49 14.35
N LYS A 912 -44.47 16.71 15.30
CA LYS A 912 -44.54 17.08 16.71
C LYS A 912 -44.34 15.83 17.56
N GLU A 913 -43.30 15.85 18.37
CA GLU A 913 -42.99 14.79 19.33
C GLU A 913 -43.94 14.88 20.54
N PRO A 914 -44.09 13.80 21.33
CA PRO A 914 -44.66 13.88 22.67
C PRO A 914 -43.68 14.58 23.62
N LEU A 915 -44.18 15.35 24.60
CA LEU A 915 -43.32 16.11 25.53
C LEU A 915 -42.28 15.22 26.24
N TYR A 916 -42.58 13.94 26.49
CA TYR A 916 -41.61 13.00 27.05
C TYR A 916 -40.28 12.90 26.26
N TYR A 917 -40.30 13.03 24.93
CA TYR A 917 -39.09 12.99 24.11
C TYR A 917 -38.10 14.09 24.53
N SER A 918 -38.57 15.33 24.62
CA SER A 918 -37.72 16.47 24.97
C SER A 918 -37.34 16.45 26.46
N VAL A 919 -38.19 15.90 27.34
CA VAL A 919 -37.80 15.63 28.76
C VAL A 919 -36.67 14.61 28.83
N TYR A 920 -36.74 13.54 28.03
CA TYR A 920 -35.73 12.49 27.98
C TYR A 920 -34.38 13.04 27.48
N VAL A 921 -34.38 13.83 26.40
CA VAL A 921 -33.17 14.54 25.91
C VAL A 921 -32.60 15.49 26.98
N ALA A 922 -33.47 16.14 27.77
CA ALA A 922 -33.04 17.01 28.86
C ALA A 922 -32.47 16.25 30.09
N ASP A 923 -32.88 15.01 30.35
CA ASP A 923 -32.37 14.20 31.48
C ASP A 923 -30.96 13.62 31.20
N ASP A 924 -30.71 13.20 29.96
CA ASP A 924 -29.37 12.84 29.49
C ASP A 924 -28.46 14.08 29.55
N ALA A 925 -28.83 15.19 28.92
CA ALA A 925 -28.04 16.42 28.93
C ALA A 925 -27.80 16.97 30.36
N TYR A 926 -28.76 16.84 31.27
CA TYR A 926 -28.58 17.11 32.71
C TYR A 926 -27.46 16.24 33.32
N THR A 927 -27.48 14.95 33.03
CA THR A 927 -26.48 14.00 33.52
C THR A 927 -25.10 14.29 32.93
N ARG A 928 -25.02 14.60 31.62
CA ARG A 928 -23.80 15.01 30.93
C ARG A 928 -23.21 16.28 31.52
N TYR A 929 -23.99 17.35 31.66
CA TYR A 929 -23.47 18.64 32.10
C TYR A 929 -22.99 18.64 33.55
N LEU A 930 -23.60 17.85 34.44
CA LEU A 930 -23.05 17.65 35.79
C LEU A 930 -21.69 16.94 35.73
N ALA A 931 -21.54 15.89 34.91
CA ALA A 931 -20.26 15.21 34.71
C ALA A 931 -19.19 16.14 34.11
N THR A 932 -19.52 16.92 33.07
CA THR A 932 -18.64 17.92 32.45
C THR A 932 -18.15 19.00 33.43
N LEU A 933 -18.98 19.35 34.42
CA LEU A 933 -18.63 20.29 35.49
C LEU A 933 -17.86 19.64 36.66
N GLY A 934 -17.60 18.34 36.61
CA GLY A 934 -16.97 17.58 37.70
C GLY A 934 -17.88 17.37 38.92
N ILE A 935 -19.19 17.50 38.75
CA ILE A 935 -20.20 17.44 39.80
C ILE A 935 -20.85 16.06 39.83
N GLU A 936 -20.70 15.35 40.95
CA GLU A 936 -21.38 14.07 41.16
C GLU A 936 -22.91 14.26 41.22
N LYS A 937 -23.66 13.58 40.34
CA LYS A 937 -25.13 13.63 40.25
C LYS A 937 -25.79 13.44 41.63
N THR A 938 -25.34 12.48 42.43
CA THR A 938 -25.83 12.24 43.81
C THR A 938 -25.72 13.48 44.70
N LYS A 939 -24.53 14.13 44.75
CA LYS A 939 -24.30 15.32 45.58
C LYS A 939 -25.16 16.49 45.13
N TYR A 940 -25.32 16.66 43.82
CA TYR A 940 -26.22 17.68 43.28
C TYR A 940 -27.68 17.38 43.65
N GLU A 941 -28.13 16.13 43.54
CA GLU A 941 -29.51 15.78 43.85
C GLU A 941 -29.88 15.94 45.33
N GLU A 942 -28.92 15.75 46.25
CA GLU A 942 -29.04 16.05 47.69
C GLU A 942 -29.18 17.56 47.99
N ALA A 943 -28.72 18.44 47.09
CA ALA A 943 -28.73 19.91 47.21
C ALA A 943 -30.14 20.52 47.00
N THR A 944 -31.12 20.04 47.76
CA THR A 944 -32.55 20.29 47.54
C THR A 944 -32.98 21.76 47.69
N ALA A 945 -32.27 22.58 48.48
CA ALA A 945 -32.58 24.02 48.57
C ALA A 945 -31.98 24.78 47.39
N LEU A 946 -30.76 24.42 46.94
CA LEU A 946 -30.19 24.94 45.69
C LEU A 946 -31.08 24.61 44.48
N ARG A 947 -31.47 23.35 44.32
CA ARG A 947 -32.31 22.90 43.19
C ARG A 947 -33.65 23.63 43.17
N LYS A 948 -34.27 23.82 44.35
CA LYS A 948 -35.46 24.67 44.47
C LYS A 948 -35.16 26.12 44.06
N PHE A 949 -34.10 26.74 44.58
CA PHE A 949 -33.70 28.09 44.22
C PHE A 949 -33.52 28.26 42.69
N LEU A 950 -32.87 27.31 42.03
CA LEU A 950 -32.72 27.32 40.58
C LEU A 950 -34.09 27.25 39.87
N SER A 951 -34.99 26.36 40.29
CA SER A 951 -36.34 26.26 39.71
C SER A 951 -37.20 27.51 39.93
N ASP A 952 -37.10 28.16 41.09
CA ASP A 952 -37.85 29.37 41.42
C ASP A 952 -37.37 30.55 40.55
N TYR A 953 -36.05 30.67 40.35
CA TYR A 953 -35.41 31.83 39.72
C TYR A 953 -34.89 31.59 38.29
N ALA A 954 -35.36 30.57 37.57
CA ALA A 954 -34.94 30.32 36.18
C ALA A 954 -35.16 31.53 35.24
N ASP A 955 -36.26 32.28 35.42
CA ASP A 955 -36.54 33.50 34.64
C ASP A 955 -35.47 34.59 34.83
N TYR A 956 -34.85 34.65 36.02
CA TYR A 956 -33.75 35.58 36.29
C TYR A 956 -32.54 35.23 35.44
N PHE A 957 -32.10 33.96 35.43
CA PHE A 957 -30.93 33.52 34.66
C PHE A 957 -31.12 33.74 33.16
N TRP A 958 -32.32 33.48 32.63
CA TRP A 958 -32.65 33.78 31.24
C TRP A 958 -32.68 35.28 30.94
N THR A 959 -33.18 36.12 31.85
CA THR A 959 -33.22 37.57 31.67
C THR A 959 -31.81 38.19 31.66
N VAL A 960 -30.90 37.72 32.51
CA VAL A 960 -29.50 38.21 32.49
C VAL A 960 -28.69 37.65 31.32
N SER A 961 -28.91 36.39 30.92
CA SER A 961 -28.34 35.83 29.67
C SER A 961 -28.79 36.63 28.45
N LYS A 962 -30.06 37.08 28.43
CA LYS A 962 -30.61 37.96 27.41
C LYS A 962 -29.99 39.36 27.42
N ALA A 963 -29.71 39.93 28.60
CA ALA A 963 -28.96 41.18 28.73
C ALA A 963 -27.50 41.07 28.26
N MET A 964 -26.93 39.86 28.27
CA MET A 964 -25.61 39.53 27.71
C MET A 964 -25.64 39.25 26.19
N GLY A 965 -26.83 39.19 25.57
CA GLY A 965 -27.01 39.09 24.11
C GLY A 965 -27.66 37.81 23.60
N ILE A 966 -27.99 36.85 24.49
CA ILE A 966 -28.64 35.59 24.08
C ILE A 966 -30.10 35.84 23.69
N PRO A 967 -30.56 35.45 22.48
CA PRO A 967 -31.95 35.63 22.08
C PRO A 967 -32.89 34.67 22.84
N TYR A 968 -33.53 35.18 23.90
CA TYR A 968 -34.54 34.45 24.67
C TYR A 968 -35.93 35.08 24.52
N ILE A 969 -36.95 34.25 24.32
CA ILE A 969 -38.36 34.62 24.19
C ILE A 969 -39.15 33.77 25.19
N GLY A 970 -39.47 34.36 26.33
CA GLY A 970 -40.19 33.70 27.42
C GLY A 970 -40.48 34.70 28.55
N THR A 971 -40.78 34.20 29.75
CA THR A 971 -41.02 35.07 30.92
C THR A 971 -39.74 35.77 31.36
N GLU A 972 -39.80 37.10 31.54
CA GLU A 972 -38.69 37.91 32.05
C GLU A 972 -38.86 38.23 33.54
N PHE A 973 -37.74 38.30 34.26
CA PHE A 973 -37.69 38.61 35.68
C PHE A 973 -37.87 40.11 35.93
N ASP A 974 -38.90 40.49 36.68
CA ASP A 974 -39.23 41.89 36.94
C ASP A 974 -38.30 42.54 37.98
N PHE A 975 -37.15 43.02 37.50
CA PHE A 975 -36.21 43.84 38.27
C PHE A 975 -36.81 45.13 38.84
N ASN A 976 -37.90 45.67 38.26
CA ASN A 976 -38.56 46.87 38.78
C ASN A 976 -39.30 46.58 40.10
N ASN A 977 -39.59 45.32 40.40
CA ASN A 977 -40.16 44.90 41.66
C ASN A 977 -39.05 44.54 42.65
N ALA A 978 -38.66 45.54 43.46
CA ALA A 978 -37.63 45.43 44.49
C ALA A 978 -37.83 44.26 45.47
N GLN A 979 -39.09 43.86 45.73
CA GLN A 979 -39.39 42.71 46.58
C GLN A 979 -38.90 41.40 45.95
N THR A 980 -39.04 41.22 44.63
CA THR A 980 -38.56 40.03 43.90
C THR A 980 -37.05 39.89 44.00
N VAL A 981 -36.31 41.00 43.83
CA VAL A 981 -34.84 41.04 43.97
C VAL A 981 -34.43 40.70 45.40
N SER A 982 -35.10 41.33 46.38
CA SER A 982 -34.81 41.14 47.80
C SER A 982 -35.12 39.73 48.29
N ASP A 983 -36.16 39.08 47.76
CA ASP A 983 -36.52 37.71 48.14
C ASP A 983 -35.63 36.66 47.45
N MET A 984 -35.16 36.92 46.22
CA MET A 984 -34.11 36.09 45.59
C MET A 984 -32.80 36.14 46.40
N LEU A 985 -32.37 37.32 46.84
CA LEU A 985 -31.18 37.45 47.69
C LEU A 985 -31.35 36.71 49.02
N LYS A 986 -32.52 36.84 49.68
CA LYS A 986 -32.86 36.06 50.89
C LYS A 986 -32.78 34.57 50.65
N ALA A 987 -33.31 34.07 49.54
CA ALA A 987 -33.28 32.65 49.20
C ALA A 987 -31.84 32.15 49.04
N PHE A 988 -30.98 32.90 48.33
CA PHE A 988 -29.57 32.56 48.18
C PHE A 988 -28.83 32.50 49.53
N TYR A 989 -28.94 33.53 50.39
CA TYR A 989 -28.26 33.51 51.70
C TYR A 989 -28.97 32.66 52.76
N SER A 990 -30.04 31.94 52.38
CA SER A 990 -30.67 30.86 53.16
C SER A 990 -30.21 29.46 52.74
N LEU A 991 -29.46 29.33 51.63
CA LEU A 991 -28.79 28.08 51.24
C LEU A 991 -27.70 27.70 52.26
N SER A 992 -27.35 26.42 52.32
CA SER A 992 -26.13 25.99 53.03
C SER A 992 -24.86 26.47 52.32
N SER A 993 -23.72 26.48 53.03
CA SER A 993 -22.44 26.94 52.45
C SER A 993 -22.04 26.09 51.23
N ASP A 994 -22.22 24.78 51.33
CA ASP A 994 -21.88 23.82 50.27
C ASP A 994 -22.79 24.00 49.05
N GLU A 995 -24.08 24.33 49.26
CA GLU A 995 -25.01 24.71 48.19
C GLU A 995 -24.64 26.06 47.52
N GLN A 996 -24.06 27.01 48.26
CA GLN A 996 -23.57 28.27 47.70
C GLN A 996 -22.32 28.06 46.84
N VAL A 997 -21.41 27.18 47.27
CA VAL A 997 -20.27 26.74 46.43
C VAL A 997 -20.74 25.97 45.21
N LEU A 998 -21.73 25.08 45.36
CA LEU A 998 -22.25 24.29 44.26
C LEU A 998 -22.93 25.19 43.20
N LEU A 999 -23.64 26.24 43.62
CA LEU A 999 -24.14 27.28 42.71
C LEU A 999 -23.00 27.97 41.94
N LEU A 1000 -21.96 28.43 42.64
CA LEU A 1000 -20.79 29.04 41.99
C LEU A 1000 -20.04 28.08 41.06
N SER A 1001 -20.17 26.76 41.29
CA SER A 1001 -19.55 25.72 40.46
C SER A 1001 -20.32 25.48 39.16
N VAL A 1002 -21.65 25.60 39.17
CA VAL A 1002 -22.48 25.51 37.95
C VAL A 1002 -22.62 26.85 37.20
N ASP A 1003 -22.33 27.99 37.85
CA ASP A 1003 -22.40 29.32 37.26
C ASP A 1003 -21.12 29.70 36.47
N SER A 1004 -20.80 28.92 35.45
CA SER A 1004 -19.59 29.07 34.62
C SER A 1004 -19.49 30.42 33.87
N LEU A 1005 -20.58 31.20 33.83
CA LEU A 1005 -20.65 32.50 33.18
C LEU A 1005 -20.86 33.69 34.16
N ASN A 1006 -20.87 33.43 35.48
CA ASN A 1006 -21.13 34.44 36.52
C ASN A 1006 -22.46 35.19 36.29
N LEU A 1007 -23.50 34.45 35.92
CA LEU A 1007 -24.85 34.93 35.68
C LEU A 1007 -25.57 35.31 36.98
N PHE A 1008 -25.18 34.82 38.15
CA PHE A 1008 -25.78 35.24 39.41
C PHE A 1008 -25.16 36.54 39.96
N HIS A 1009 -23.88 36.56 40.33
CA HIS A 1009 -23.26 37.79 40.87
C HIS A 1009 -23.01 38.83 39.77
N GLY A 1010 -22.47 38.42 38.61
CA GLY A 1010 -22.26 39.28 37.45
C GLY A 1010 -23.57 39.70 36.77
N GLY A 1011 -24.61 38.87 36.81
CA GLY A 1011 -25.96 39.26 36.39
C GLY A 1011 -26.60 40.30 37.30
N LEU A 1012 -26.45 40.19 38.63
CA LEU A 1012 -26.89 41.21 39.59
C LEU A 1012 -26.12 42.53 39.41
N GLU A 1013 -24.80 42.47 39.18
CA GLU A 1013 -23.99 43.64 38.83
C GLU A 1013 -24.44 44.26 37.49
N THR A 1014 -24.79 43.44 36.50
CA THR A 1014 -25.28 43.89 35.19
C THR A 1014 -26.66 44.55 35.30
N ALA A 1015 -27.59 43.97 36.04
CA ALA A 1015 -28.89 44.56 36.33
C ALA A 1015 -28.76 45.87 37.10
N ALA A 1016 -27.84 45.97 38.08
CA ALA A 1016 -27.54 47.22 38.77
C ALA A 1016 -27.00 48.31 37.81
N LYS A 1017 -26.14 47.94 36.85
CA LYS A 1017 -25.55 48.87 35.86
C LYS A 1017 -26.48 49.26 34.72
N GLN A 1018 -27.45 48.42 34.33
CA GLN A 1018 -28.24 48.61 33.11
C GLN A 1018 -29.74 48.85 33.36
N LEU A 1019 -30.30 48.31 34.44
CA LEU A 1019 -31.75 48.29 34.70
C LEU A 1019 -32.13 49.16 35.90
N LEU A 1020 -31.52 48.91 37.07
CA LEU A 1020 -31.86 49.60 38.33
C LEU A 1020 -31.20 50.99 38.40
N PHE A 1021 -29.87 51.06 38.37
CA PHE A 1021 -29.12 52.27 38.71
C PHE A 1021 -28.33 52.82 37.53
N ALA A 1022 -28.87 52.76 36.31
CA ALA A 1022 -28.14 53.04 35.07
C ALA A 1022 -27.35 54.38 35.06
N ASP A 1023 -27.96 55.46 35.55
CA ASP A 1023 -27.33 56.79 35.67
C ASP A 1023 -26.60 57.03 37.01
N ASN A 1024 -26.68 56.09 37.98
CA ASN A 1024 -26.19 56.28 39.35
C ASN A 1024 -25.03 55.34 39.71
N LYS A 1025 -23.81 55.80 39.40
CA LYS A 1025 -22.56 55.06 39.63
C LYS A 1025 -22.24 54.77 41.10
N ASP A 1026 -22.73 55.58 42.03
CA ASP A 1026 -22.45 55.36 43.44
C ASP A 1026 -23.28 54.18 43.99
N MET A 1027 -24.54 54.06 43.58
CA MET A 1027 -25.37 52.87 43.89
C MET A 1027 -24.86 51.62 43.17
N GLN A 1028 -24.45 51.72 41.89
CA GLN A 1028 -23.75 50.63 41.19
C GLN A 1028 -22.54 50.13 41.99
N THR A 1029 -21.70 51.06 42.47
CA THR A 1029 -20.51 50.74 43.27
C THR A 1029 -20.86 50.11 44.62
N LEU A 1030 -21.97 50.53 45.25
CA LEU A 1030 -22.45 49.96 46.50
C LEU A 1030 -22.96 48.52 46.34
N VAL A 1031 -23.74 48.24 45.28
CA VAL A 1031 -24.21 46.87 44.96
C VAL A 1031 -23.01 45.94 44.73
N VAL A 1032 -22.08 46.31 43.87
CA VAL A 1032 -20.89 45.48 43.56
C VAL A 1032 -20.05 45.20 44.80
N ARG A 1033 -19.88 46.20 45.68
CA ARG A 1033 -19.19 46.01 46.96
C ARG A 1033 -19.90 45.02 47.89
N LEU A 1034 -21.23 45.06 47.95
CA LEU A 1034 -22.02 44.15 48.76
C LEU A 1034 -22.04 42.71 48.21
N LEU A 1035 -22.04 42.54 46.88
CA LEU A 1035 -21.84 41.24 46.23
C LEU A 1035 -20.43 40.67 46.53
N ASN A 1036 -19.39 41.51 46.50
CA ASN A 1036 -18.04 41.07 46.86
C ASN A 1036 -17.90 40.68 48.34
N VAL A 1037 -18.65 41.32 49.25
CA VAL A 1037 -18.75 40.88 50.66
C VAL A 1037 -19.37 39.49 50.76
N GLN A 1038 -20.42 39.19 50.00
CA GLN A 1038 -21.03 37.86 49.95
C GLN A 1038 -20.05 36.80 49.43
N ILE A 1039 -19.34 37.07 48.33
CA ILE A 1039 -18.35 36.15 47.76
C ILE A 1039 -17.21 35.88 48.76
N ALA A 1040 -16.69 36.93 49.41
CA ALA A 1040 -15.66 36.78 50.45
C ALA A 1040 -16.17 36.02 51.69
N TYR A 1041 -17.46 36.12 52.02
CA TYR A 1041 -18.06 35.36 53.11
C TYR A 1041 -18.19 33.87 52.78
N ILE A 1042 -18.55 33.51 51.53
CA ILE A 1042 -18.59 32.11 51.09
C ILE A 1042 -17.20 31.47 51.19
N ALA A 1043 -16.15 32.17 50.71
CA ALA A 1043 -14.77 31.71 50.86
C ALA A 1043 -14.35 31.53 52.32
N TYR A 1044 -14.71 32.48 53.20
CA TYR A 1044 -14.45 32.38 54.64
C TYR A 1044 -15.24 31.25 55.34
N GLN A 1045 -16.46 30.92 54.90
CA GLN A 1045 -17.20 29.80 55.47
C GLN A 1045 -16.57 28.45 55.13
N GLN A 1046 -16.03 28.30 53.92
CA GLN A 1046 -15.46 27.05 53.41
C GLN A 1046 -14.07 26.76 54.00
N ASP A 1047 -13.21 27.77 54.13
CA ASP A 1047 -11.95 27.67 54.87
C ASP A 1047 -11.76 28.87 55.82
N PRO A 1048 -12.23 28.79 57.07
CA PRO A 1048 -12.10 29.88 58.04
C PRO A 1048 -10.66 30.24 58.43
N ASP A 1049 -9.71 29.32 58.25
CA ASP A 1049 -8.26 29.54 58.47
C ASP A 1049 -7.53 29.86 57.14
N GLY A 1050 -8.27 29.91 56.02
CA GLY A 1050 -7.78 30.06 54.66
C GLY A 1050 -7.29 31.45 54.28
N SER A 1051 -6.55 31.54 53.18
CA SER A 1051 -5.96 32.79 52.70
C SER A 1051 -5.75 32.80 51.18
N SER A 1052 -5.81 34.00 50.59
CA SER A 1052 -5.42 34.25 49.20
C SER A 1052 -4.15 35.09 49.14
N THR A 1053 -3.30 34.82 48.15
CA THR A 1053 -2.17 35.68 47.78
C THR A 1053 -2.55 36.50 46.55
N GLY A 1054 -2.52 37.83 46.66
CA GLY A 1054 -2.79 38.72 45.52
C GLY A 1054 -1.66 38.74 44.49
N GLU A 1055 -1.91 39.35 43.31
CA GLU A 1055 -0.88 39.57 42.27
C GLU A 1055 0.31 40.42 42.75
N ASP A 1056 0.14 41.18 43.83
CA ASP A 1056 1.19 41.94 44.51
C ASP A 1056 2.06 41.11 45.47
N GLY A 1057 1.75 39.82 45.62
CA GLY A 1057 2.41 38.88 46.52
C GLY A 1057 1.95 39.00 47.99
N VAL A 1058 0.94 39.82 48.30
CA VAL A 1058 0.43 39.98 49.66
C VAL A 1058 -0.56 38.86 49.95
N THR A 1059 -0.28 38.06 50.97
CA THR A 1059 -1.20 37.03 51.48
C THR A 1059 -2.10 37.64 52.55
N THR A 1060 -3.41 37.47 52.40
CA THR A 1060 -4.46 37.98 53.31
C THR A 1060 -5.37 36.82 53.67
N THR A 1061 -5.75 36.66 54.94
CA THR A 1061 -6.74 35.63 55.32
C THR A 1061 -8.13 35.99 54.79
N TYR A 1062 -8.99 34.99 54.51
CA TYR A 1062 -10.34 35.25 54.02
C TYR A 1062 -11.17 36.09 55.02
N LEU A 1063 -10.93 35.92 56.32
CA LEU A 1063 -11.50 36.75 57.38
C LEU A 1063 -11.04 38.22 57.30
N GLU A 1064 -9.74 38.47 57.10
CA GLU A 1064 -9.21 39.83 56.97
C GLU A 1064 -9.74 40.53 55.71
N ASP A 1065 -9.86 39.82 54.57
CA ASP A 1065 -10.37 40.42 53.34
C ASP A 1065 -11.89 40.66 53.38
N LEU A 1066 -12.67 39.72 53.95
CA LEU A 1066 -14.09 39.91 54.25
C LEU A 1066 -14.32 41.16 55.11
N LEU A 1067 -13.60 41.29 56.23
CA LEU A 1067 -13.75 42.45 57.12
C LEU A 1067 -13.27 43.76 56.45
N LYS A 1068 -12.22 43.71 55.62
CA LYS A 1068 -11.72 44.83 54.81
C LYS A 1068 -12.75 45.28 53.76
N LEU A 1069 -13.41 44.35 53.07
CA LEU A 1069 -14.49 44.62 52.12
C LEU A 1069 -15.73 45.16 52.85
N TRP A 1070 -16.11 44.58 54.00
CA TRP A 1070 -17.23 45.04 54.79
C TRP A 1070 -17.05 46.48 55.30
N ASN A 1071 -15.89 46.81 55.87
CA ASN A 1071 -15.58 48.17 56.31
C ASN A 1071 -15.61 49.19 55.15
N GLN A 1072 -15.22 48.77 53.95
CA GLN A 1072 -15.31 49.61 52.74
C GLN A 1072 -16.74 49.73 52.18
N THR A 1073 -17.60 48.76 52.44
CA THR A 1073 -19.00 48.73 51.97
C THR A 1073 -19.89 49.56 52.89
N SER A 1074 -19.82 49.28 54.20
CA SER A 1074 -20.57 50.02 55.24
C SER A 1074 -20.24 51.51 55.30
N ALA A 1075 -18.97 51.89 55.08
CA ALA A 1075 -18.58 53.30 54.99
C ALA A 1075 -19.21 54.02 53.77
N LEU A 1076 -19.36 53.33 52.63
CA LEU A 1076 -20.03 53.88 51.44
C LEU A 1076 -21.55 53.94 51.62
N TYR A 1077 -22.13 52.89 52.22
CA TYR A 1077 -23.55 52.83 52.56
C TYR A 1077 -23.98 54.01 53.45
N GLU A 1078 -23.31 54.23 54.58
CA GLU A 1078 -23.63 55.35 55.49
C GLU A 1078 -23.32 56.73 54.87
N GLN A 1079 -22.37 56.83 53.94
CA GLN A 1079 -22.15 58.05 53.16
C GLN A 1079 -23.35 58.37 52.26
N LEU A 1080 -23.83 57.40 51.48
CA LEU A 1080 -24.92 57.60 50.52
C LEU A 1080 -26.28 57.76 51.22
N LYS A 1081 -26.49 57.06 52.34
CA LYS A 1081 -27.64 57.21 53.24
C LYS A 1081 -27.78 58.62 53.82
N ALA A 1082 -26.67 59.34 53.95
CA ALA A 1082 -26.62 60.71 54.46
C ALA A 1082 -26.65 61.79 53.36
N ASP A 1083 -26.63 61.42 52.08
CA ASP A 1083 -26.67 62.36 50.95
C ASP A 1083 -28.13 62.64 50.54
N GLU A 1084 -28.64 63.82 50.91
CA GLU A 1084 -30.00 64.25 50.57
C GLU A 1084 -30.27 64.23 49.04
N THR A 1085 -29.23 64.30 48.18
CA THR A 1085 -29.37 64.23 46.72
C THR A 1085 -29.58 62.81 46.19
N GLN A 1086 -29.26 61.78 46.98
CA GLN A 1086 -29.35 60.37 46.60
C GLN A 1086 -30.63 59.67 47.10
N THR A 1087 -31.48 60.38 47.87
CA THR A 1087 -32.62 59.84 48.63
C THR A 1087 -33.52 58.84 47.89
N GLU A 1088 -33.83 59.09 46.61
CA GLU A 1088 -34.73 58.25 45.81
C GLU A 1088 -34.07 56.93 45.39
N ALA A 1089 -32.88 56.99 44.79
CA ALA A 1089 -32.10 55.81 44.41
C ALA A 1089 -31.59 55.02 45.63
N PHE A 1090 -31.37 55.68 46.78
CA PHE A 1090 -31.05 54.98 48.02
C PHE A 1090 -32.25 54.22 48.59
N ALA A 1091 -33.48 54.74 48.45
CA ALA A 1091 -34.68 54.02 48.85
C ALA A 1091 -34.97 52.79 47.96
N GLU A 1092 -34.65 52.89 46.67
CA GLU A 1092 -34.67 51.76 45.72
C GLU A 1092 -33.59 50.72 46.06
N PHE A 1093 -32.36 51.16 46.38
CA PHE A 1093 -31.31 50.28 46.90
C PHE A 1093 -31.72 49.56 48.19
N GLU A 1094 -32.29 50.27 49.18
CA GLU A 1094 -32.78 49.66 50.43
C GLU A 1094 -33.89 48.63 50.15
N GLY A 1095 -34.77 48.90 49.19
CA GLY A 1095 -35.83 47.96 48.78
C GLY A 1095 -35.29 46.66 48.19
N CYS A 1096 -34.28 46.74 47.33
CA CYS A 1096 -33.69 45.57 46.65
C CYS A 1096 -32.64 44.84 47.49
N PHE A 1097 -31.74 45.58 48.14
CA PHE A 1097 -30.49 45.08 48.74
C PHE A 1097 -30.37 45.38 50.25
N GLY A 1098 -31.29 46.15 50.85
CA GLY A 1098 -31.20 46.53 52.27
C GLY A 1098 -31.19 45.34 53.23
N ASP A 1099 -32.00 44.31 52.97
CA ASP A 1099 -32.00 43.07 53.76
C ASP A 1099 -30.67 42.31 53.65
N MET A 1100 -30.06 42.29 52.46
CA MET A 1100 -28.72 41.71 52.23
C MET A 1100 -27.64 42.50 52.98
N TYR A 1101 -27.72 43.84 52.98
CA TYR A 1101 -26.81 44.69 53.75
C TYR A 1101 -26.93 44.42 55.26
N ASN A 1102 -28.16 44.32 55.78
CA ASN A 1102 -28.42 44.04 57.20
C ASN A 1102 -27.91 42.63 57.60
N HIS A 1103 -28.09 41.62 56.74
CA HIS A 1103 -27.58 40.27 56.97
C HIS A 1103 -26.05 40.24 57.13
N TYR A 1104 -25.30 40.85 56.20
CA TYR A 1104 -23.84 40.92 56.33
C TYR A 1104 -23.37 41.89 57.42
N ALA A 1105 -24.18 42.88 57.81
CA ALA A 1105 -23.89 43.73 58.97
C ALA A 1105 -23.90 42.92 60.28
N GLU A 1106 -24.91 42.08 60.51
CA GLU A 1106 -24.95 41.21 61.69
C GLU A 1106 -23.76 40.24 61.70
N ILE A 1107 -23.53 39.54 60.58
CA ILE A 1107 -22.40 38.59 60.42
C ILE A 1107 -21.05 39.26 60.70
N CYS A 1108 -20.72 40.34 59.97
CA CYS A 1108 -19.40 40.97 60.10
C CYS A 1108 -19.20 41.63 61.48
N SER A 1109 -20.28 42.09 62.13
CA SER A 1109 -20.21 42.60 63.51
C SER A 1109 -20.00 41.51 64.58
N GLY A 1110 -20.29 40.24 64.25
CA GLY A 1110 -19.98 39.08 65.09
C GLY A 1110 -18.57 38.53 64.87
N LEU A 1111 -17.92 38.90 63.77
CA LEU A 1111 -16.56 38.49 63.38
C LEU A 1111 -15.48 39.53 63.71
N SER A 1112 -15.87 40.77 64.08
CA SER A 1112 -14.98 41.92 64.34
C SER A 1112 -14.70 42.19 65.84
#